data_AF-U2K980-F1
#
_entry.id   AF-U2K980-F1
#
_cell.length_a   1.000
_cell.length_b   1.000
_cell.length_c   1.000
_cell.angle_alpha   90.00
_cell.angle_beta   90.00
_cell.angle_gamma   90.00
#
_symmetry.space_group_name_H-M   'P 1'
#
loop_
_entity.id
_entity.type
_entity.pdbx_description
1 polymer ?
#
loop_
_entity_poly.entity_id
_entity_poly.type
_entity_poly.pdbx_seq_one_letter_code
_entity_poly.pdbx_strand_id
1 'polypeptide(L)'
;MAKSKWKFRQDDLDTILTVINQGLMKKPYWVEYHDTYDDGTPVWNGEKSVLWNLMEQAYPEERAQMMRRMLAKMEELGGLQKGTHQQKLFAYFERYYFSVIDNFSSMLYNEDGKLYEKMKLAMLQGTYTNDTDPLGQSLGDGKSPEVAWVKKRIQYLMSKYSFGDYDAKTAEGAITVRTSAQADATTNSIVLRLTPAMKLYPTIAYGTTIMRGARTDAGKPCEIVVDINGTSDQQLSVKSADYLLDIGDWSSYVINGALSIIGKRLKRLKLGDENEQNVKILISSLTLGNTTSLEDIDVQNISTLGGALDMRANYRLRKFLAGGSSLTEAHFADGGALEEVDFPATTSYVELKNLDKLTNEKCNTEACAPNVMSYFVSGCDNLQPVKKLIDIMDAQVGQVPHALRYVRCVGFNETFTDGRAFDKLSQLVDGTYQGIDAEGQYGNDPYPVLDGTINLTTGAYRDTYDALMQHYPKLKLNIAKWWIRFEDPEVKRICIENWDKDGDGELSMDEAAAVSSIGTIFAGNRKIRSLQVLSFTNIKRLGYENLKECYSLESITIPKSVDVIDWYVFGNNRGKDLTALKKVIVEKGKLSYIPEGFDNNIKDVVDYPSTISSFGWAQPSLKAKVTIVRTTTPPTVDKLSFNGKGIIYVPDDVIDAYRHSDSWSRVADRIYPLSEYHP
;
A
#
# COMPACT_ATOMS: atom_id res chain seq x y z
N MET A 1 -15.52 -61.19 -24.47
CA MET A 1 -16.63 -60.94 -25.43
C MET A 1 -16.78 -61.99 -26.54
N ALA A 2 -15.89 -62.98 -26.70
CA ALA A 2 -15.94 -63.93 -27.82
C ALA A 2 -17.10 -64.96 -27.82
N LYS A 3 -17.90 -65.06 -26.74
CA LYS A 3 -18.99 -66.06 -26.58
C LYS A 3 -20.39 -65.46 -26.35
N SER A 4 -20.62 -64.20 -26.73
CA SER A 4 -21.97 -63.61 -26.64
C SER A 4 -22.85 -64.05 -27.83
N LYS A 5 -24.10 -64.43 -27.53
CA LYS A 5 -25.15 -64.75 -28.53
C LYS A 5 -25.53 -63.52 -29.38
N TRP A 6 -25.28 -62.33 -28.86
CA TRP A 6 -25.48 -61.04 -29.52
C TRP A 6 -24.12 -60.37 -29.73
N LYS A 7 -23.80 -60.07 -30.99
CA LYS A 7 -22.62 -59.28 -31.36
C LYS A 7 -23.10 -57.93 -31.88
N PHE A 8 -22.85 -56.87 -31.12
CA PHE A 8 -22.95 -55.51 -31.65
C PHE A 8 -21.77 -55.33 -32.62
N ARG A 9 -22.06 -55.18 -33.91
CA ARG A 9 -21.08 -54.68 -34.87
C ARG A 9 -21.12 -53.15 -34.78
N GLN A 10 -19.96 -52.54 -34.60
CA GLN A 10 -19.82 -51.10 -34.77
C GLN A 10 -19.73 -50.82 -36.27
N ASP A 11 -20.58 -49.93 -36.74
CA ASP A 11 -20.60 -49.33 -38.08
C ASP A 11 -20.46 -47.81 -37.88
N ASP A 12 -19.71 -47.11 -38.74
CA ASP A 12 -19.51 -45.64 -38.71
C ASP A 12 -19.00 -45.02 -37.39
N LEU A 13 -17.76 -45.36 -36.98
CA LEU A 13 -17.07 -44.74 -35.83
C LEU A 13 -16.45 -43.37 -36.11
N ASP A 14 -16.37 -42.97 -37.38
CA ASP A 14 -16.03 -41.63 -37.85
C ASP A 14 -17.02 -40.56 -37.35
N THR A 15 -18.14 -40.99 -36.75
CA THR A 15 -19.12 -40.14 -36.09
C THR A 15 -18.84 -39.84 -34.60
N ILE A 16 -17.79 -40.39 -33.97
CA ILE A 16 -17.57 -40.26 -32.50
C ILE A 16 -16.94 -38.92 -32.08
N LEU A 17 -16.20 -38.27 -32.98
CA LEU A 17 -15.45 -37.05 -32.70
C LEU A 17 -16.17 -35.80 -33.24
N THR A 18 -15.43 -34.75 -33.60
CA THR A 18 -15.97 -33.43 -33.92
C THR A 18 -16.63 -33.35 -35.31
N VAL A 19 -16.35 -34.30 -36.21
CA VAL A 19 -16.79 -34.29 -37.61
C VAL A 19 -18.09 -35.06 -37.86
N ILE A 20 -18.83 -34.63 -38.88
CA ILE A 20 -19.98 -35.35 -39.45
C ILE A 20 -19.57 -36.05 -40.75
N ASN A 21 -20.45 -36.87 -41.34
CA ASN A 21 -20.19 -37.65 -42.57
C ASN A 21 -19.84 -36.78 -43.80
N GLN A 22 -20.09 -35.47 -43.74
CA GLN A 22 -19.67 -34.48 -44.76
C GLN A 22 -18.26 -33.89 -44.51
N GLY A 23 -17.54 -34.36 -43.49
CA GLY A 23 -16.22 -33.85 -43.09
C GLY A 23 -16.25 -32.52 -42.32
N LEU A 24 -17.42 -32.01 -41.96
CA LEU A 24 -17.58 -30.72 -41.29
C LEU A 24 -17.50 -30.85 -39.76
N MET A 25 -16.79 -29.93 -39.09
CA MET A 25 -16.71 -29.86 -37.62
C MET A 25 -17.98 -29.29 -36.97
N LYS A 26 -19.14 -29.93 -37.17
CA LYS A 26 -20.43 -29.46 -36.66
C LYS A 26 -20.78 -29.96 -35.26
N LYS A 27 -20.12 -31.00 -34.74
CA LYS A 27 -20.48 -31.58 -33.43
C LYS A 27 -19.82 -30.80 -32.30
N PRO A 28 -20.57 -30.09 -31.45
CA PRO A 28 -19.97 -29.47 -30.28
C PRO A 28 -19.53 -30.52 -29.25
N TYR A 29 -18.55 -30.20 -28.41
CA TYR A 29 -18.07 -31.14 -27.36
C TYR A 29 -19.15 -31.52 -26.34
N TRP A 30 -20.20 -30.71 -26.23
CA TRP A 30 -21.30 -30.96 -25.31
C TRP A 30 -22.41 -31.81 -25.92
N VAL A 31 -22.31 -32.22 -27.20
CA VAL A 31 -23.37 -32.92 -27.93
C VAL A 31 -23.97 -34.11 -27.17
N GLU A 32 -25.29 -34.19 -27.14
CA GLU A 32 -26.07 -35.30 -26.59
C GLU A 32 -26.92 -35.96 -27.65
N TYR A 33 -27.45 -37.14 -27.31
CA TYR A 33 -28.19 -37.99 -28.25
C TYR A 33 -29.42 -37.30 -28.86
N HIS A 34 -30.11 -36.48 -28.06
CA HIS A 34 -31.33 -35.75 -28.45
C HIS A 34 -31.09 -34.32 -28.94
N ASP A 35 -29.83 -33.91 -29.14
CA ASP A 35 -29.54 -32.56 -29.65
C ASP A 35 -29.86 -32.46 -31.14
N THR A 36 -30.36 -31.29 -31.55
CA THR A 36 -30.59 -30.91 -32.95
C THR A 36 -29.68 -29.74 -33.35
N TYR A 37 -29.39 -29.61 -34.65
CA TYR A 37 -28.80 -28.40 -35.21
C TYR A 37 -29.83 -27.25 -35.28
N ASP A 38 -29.37 -26.05 -35.65
CA ASP A 38 -30.22 -24.84 -35.73
C ASP A 38 -31.38 -24.96 -36.74
N ASP A 39 -31.25 -25.85 -37.73
CA ASP A 39 -32.28 -26.16 -38.71
C ASP A 39 -33.29 -27.23 -38.22
N GLY A 40 -33.16 -27.70 -36.97
CA GLY A 40 -34.00 -28.71 -36.35
C GLY A 40 -33.64 -30.15 -36.72
N THR A 41 -32.60 -30.38 -37.53
CA THR A 41 -32.17 -31.74 -37.87
C THR A 41 -31.45 -32.41 -36.68
N PRO A 42 -31.76 -33.68 -36.34
CA PRO A 42 -31.07 -34.37 -35.26
C PRO A 42 -29.56 -34.51 -35.53
N VAL A 43 -28.75 -34.28 -34.50
CA VAL A 43 -27.29 -34.49 -34.60
C VAL A 43 -26.96 -35.97 -34.78
N TRP A 44 -27.78 -36.86 -34.21
CA TRP A 44 -27.64 -38.31 -34.32
C TRP A 44 -28.83 -38.89 -35.07
N ASN A 45 -28.56 -39.60 -36.18
CA ASN A 45 -29.59 -40.28 -36.96
C ASN A 45 -30.40 -41.30 -36.13
N GLY A 46 -29.82 -41.80 -35.04
CA GLY A 46 -30.47 -42.72 -34.12
C GLY A 46 -31.54 -42.10 -33.21
N GLU A 47 -31.61 -40.78 -33.06
CA GLU A 47 -32.45 -40.06 -32.07
C GLU A 47 -33.91 -40.54 -32.02
N LYS A 48 -34.50 -40.88 -33.18
CA LYS A 48 -35.89 -41.38 -33.29
C LYS A 48 -36.07 -42.86 -32.92
N SER A 49 -35.02 -43.54 -32.44
CA SER A 49 -35.06 -44.96 -32.10
C SER A 49 -35.94 -45.21 -30.87
N VAL A 50 -37.10 -45.83 -31.10
CA VAL A 50 -38.05 -46.20 -30.04
C VAL A 50 -37.38 -47.07 -28.98
N LEU A 51 -36.55 -48.05 -29.38
CA LEU A 51 -35.87 -48.93 -28.43
C LEU A 51 -34.95 -48.15 -27.48
N TRP A 52 -34.07 -47.29 -28.01
CA TRP A 52 -33.12 -46.54 -27.19
C TRP A 52 -33.82 -45.50 -26.31
N ASN A 53 -34.91 -44.90 -26.81
CA ASN A 53 -35.69 -43.94 -26.05
C ASN A 53 -36.44 -44.61 -24.89
N LEU A 54 -36.99 -45.81 -25.09
CA LEU A 54 -37.59 -46.61 -24.01
C LEU A 54 -36.54 -47.06 -23.00
N MET A 55 -35.35 -47.48 -23.45
CA MET A 55 -34.26 -47.87 -22.56
C MET A 55 -33.76 -46.69 -21.69
N GLU A 56 -33.68 -45.48 -22.25
CA GLU A 56 -33.31 -44.28 -21.50
C GLU A 56 -34.35 -43.90 -20.44
N GLN A 57 -35.64 -44.09 -20.73
CA GLN A 57 -36.72 -43.84 -19.77
C GLN A 57 -36.80 -44.92 -18.68
N ALA A 58 -36.59 -46.19 -19.05
CA ALA A 58 -36.74 -47.31 -18.12
C ALA A 58 -35.55 -47.50 -17.17
N TYR A 59 -34.32 -47.18 -17.61
CA TYR A 59 -33.09 -47.49 -16.87
C TYR A 59 -32.12 -46.30 -16.77
N PRO A 60 -32.56 -45.12 -16.28
CA PRO A 60 -31.73 -43.93 -16.23
C PRO A 60 -30.51 -44.11 -15.29
N GLU A 61 -30.68 -44.80 -14.16
CA GLU A 61 -29.62 -45.02 -13.17
C GLU A 61 -28.59 -46.05 -13.63
N GLU A 62 -29.05 -47.20 -14.14
CA GLU A 62 -28.17 -48.27 -14.63
C GLU A 62 -27.35 -47.79 -15.83
N ARG A 63 -27.92 -46.93 -16.68
CA ARG A 63 -27.20 -46.30 -17.77
C ARG A 63 -26.11 -45.37 -17.25
N ALA A 64 -26.40 -44.52 -16.26
CA ALA A 64 -25.38 -43.68 -15.63
C ALA A 64 -24.27 -44.53 -14.96
N GLN A 65 -24.62 -45.61 -14.25
CA GLN A 65 -23.66 -46.54 -13.66
C GLN A 65 -22.82 -47.27 -14.72
N MET A 66 -23.42 -47.67 -15.84
CA MET A 66 -22.71 -48.23 -16.98
C MET A 66 -21.69 -47.23 -17.53
N MET A 67 -22.08 -45.98 -17.74
CA MET A 67 -21.18 -44.93 -18.21
C MET A 67 -20.02 -44.68 -17.24
N ARG A 68 -20.26 -44.64 -15.93
CA ARG A 68 -19.19 -44.54 -14.91
C ARG A 68 -18.22 -45.72 -14.99
N ARG A 69 -18.72 -46.95 -15.15
CA ARG A 69 -17.86 -48.14 -15.34
C ARG A 69 -17.03 -48.07 -16.62
N MET A 70 -17.61 -47.54 -17.71
CA MET A 70 -16.89 -47.31 -18.96
C MET A 70 -15.77 -46.29 -18.78
N LEU A 71 -16.06 -45.13 -18.16
CA LEU A 71 -15.06 -44.09 -17.89
C LEU A 71 -13.93 -44.61 -16.97
N ALA A 72 -14.25 -45.32 -15.89
CA ALA A 72 -13.25 -45.94 -15.02
C ALA A 72 -12.36 -46.94 -15.78
N LYS A 73 -12.95 -47.76 -16.66
CA LYS A 73 -12.20 -48.70 -17.48
C LYS A 73 -11.32 -47.99 -18.53
N MET A 74 -11.78 -46.86 -19.08
CA MET A 74 -10.97 -46.02 -19.97
C MET A 74 -9.73 -45.49 -19.24
N GLU A 75 -9.87 -44.98 -18.01
CA GLU A 75 -8.70 -44.56 -17.21
C GLU A 75 -7.69 -45.69 -17.03
N GLU A 76 -8.16 -46.89 -16.66
CA GLU A 76 -7.31 -48.07 -16.51
C GLU A 76 -6.58 -48.42 -17.82
N LEU A 77 -7.29 -48.42 -18.96
CA LEU A 77 -6.73 -48.74 -20.27
C LEU A 77 -5.77 -47.66 -20.79
N GLY A 78 -5.96 -46.40 -20.39
CA GLY A 78 -5.05 -45.30 -20.68
C GLY A 78 -3.67 -45.48 -20.04
N GLY A 79 -3.59 -46.18 -18.90
CA GLY A 79 -2.33 -46.60 -18.28
C GLY A 79 -1.63 -45.53 -17.43
N LEU A 80 -2.15 -44.30 -17.38
CA LEU A 80 -1.61 -43.22 -16.55
C LEU A 80 -1.96 -43.44 -15.06
N GLN A 81 -0.95 -43.67 -14.22
CA GLN A 81 -1.16 -44.03 -12.81
C GLN A 81 -1.45 -42.83 -11.90
N LYS A 82 -0.79 -41.68 -12.15
CA LYS A 82 -0.90 -40.45 -11.34
C LYS A 82 -1.40 -39.28 -12.17
N GLY A 83 -2.19 -38.41 -11.56
CA GLY A 83 -2.82 -37.25 -12.21
C GLY A 83 -4.34 -37.22 -12.00
N THR A 84 -4.97 -36.14 -12.46
CA THR A 84 -6.41 -35.92 -12.34
C THR A 84 -7.20 -36.92 -13.21
N HIS A 85 -8.48 -37.11 -12.90
CA HIS A 85 -9.37 -37.95 -13.71
C HIS A 85 -9.42 -37.49 -15.17
N GLN A 86 -9.40 -36.18 -15.41
CA GLN A 86 -9.30 -35.63 -16.77
C GLN A 86 -8.03 -36.07 -17.49
N GLN A 87 -6.87 -36.03 -16.82
CA GLN A 87 -5.59 -36.46 -17.41
C GLN A 87 -5.57 -37.96 -17.71
N LYS A 88 -6.11 -38.78 -16.82
CA LYS A 88 -6.20 -40.23 -16.99
C LYS A 88 -7.13 -40.62 -18.14
N LEU A 89 -8.30 -40.00 -18.23
CA LEU A 89 -9.22 -40.20 -19.35
C LEU A 89 -8.59 -39.70 -20.67
N PHE A 90 -7.87 -38.58 -20.65
CA PHE A 90 -7.20 -38.10 -21.86
C PHE A 90 -6.09 -39.06 -22.31
N ALA A 91 -5.36 -39.69 -21.39
CA ALA A 91 -4.33 -40.68 -21.72
C ALA A 91 -4.89 -41.89 -22.51
N TYR A 92 -6.16 -42.27 -22.29
CA TYR A 92 -6.83 -43.27 -23.14
C TYR A 92 -6.92 -42.80 -24.59
N PHE A 93 -7.41 -41.57 -24.82
CA PHE A 93 -7.51 -41.02 -26.18
C PHE A 93 -6.13 -40.82 -26.81
N GLU A 94 -5.15 -40.35 -26.03
CA GLU A 94 -3.77 -40.24 -26.50
C GLU A 94 -3.25 -41.59 -26.99
N ARG A 95 -3.40 -42.65 -26.18
CA ARG A 95 -2.87 -43.97 -26.50
C ARG A 95 -3.55 -44.61 -27.71
N TYR A 96 -4.88 -44.57 -27.79
CA TYR A 96 -5.64 -45.35 -28.77
C TYR A 96 -6.05 -44.56 -30.03
N TYR A 97 -6.05 -43.22 -29.98
CA TYR A 97 -6.48 -42.38 -31.09
C TYR A 97 -5.36 -41.44 -31.57
N PHE A 98 -4.79 -40.63 -30.68
CA PHE A 98 -3.88 -39.56 -31.10
C PHE A 98 -2.43 -40.00 -31.34
N SER A 99 -1.99 -41.11 -30.72
CA SER A 99 -0.63 -41.67 -30.91
C SER A 99 -0.34 -42.05 -32.37
N VAL A 100 -1.38 -42.41 -33.12
CA VAL A 100 -1.26 -42.77 -34.54
C VAL A 100 -1.13 -41.52 -35.41
N ILE A 101 -1.80 -40.42 -35.04
CA ILE A 101 -1.78 -39.15 -35.77
C ILE A 101 -0.36 -38.57 -35.82
N ASP A 102 0.45 -38.78 -34.78
CA ASP A 102 1.85 -38.32 -34.75
C ASP A 102 2.74 -38.96 -35.81
N ASN A 103 2.30 -40.05 -36.44
CA ASN A 103 3.02 -40.67 -37.56
C ASN A 103 2.69 -40.00 -38.91
N PHE A 104 1.74 -39.07 -38.97
CA PHE A 104 1.36 -38.33 -40.19
C PHE A 104 1.97 -36.92 -40.18
N SER A 105 2.42 -36.45 -41.35
CA SER A 105 3.01 -35.11 -41.49
C SER A 105 1.92 -34.04 -41.49
N SER A 106 1.95 -33.14 -40.49
CA SER A 106 1.08 -31.96 -40.44
C SER A 106 1.27 -31.03 -41.65
N MET A 107 2.47 -31.01 -42.26
CA MET A 107 2.72 -30.27 -43.49
C MET A 107 1.91 -30.84 -44.67
N LEU A 108 1.88 -32.16 -44.84
CA LEU A 108 1.10 -32.78 -45.92
C LEU A 108 -0.40 -32.53 -45.72
N TYR A 109 -0.88 -32.59 -44.47
CA TYR A 109 -2.27 -32.30 -44.15
C TYR A 109 -2.62 -30.83 -44.45
N ASN A 110 -1.73 -29.88 -44.11
CA ASN A 110 -1.92 -28.46 -44.44
C ASN A 110 -1.87 -28.20 -45.96
N GLU A 111 -1.01 -28.89 -46.71
CA GLU A 111 -0.97 -28.78 -48.18
C GLU A 111 -2.24 -29.33 -48.83
N ASP A 112 -2.81 -30.44 -48.31
CA ASP A 112 -4.11 -30.95 -48.73
C ASP A 112 -5.24 -29.93 -48.45
N GLY A 113 -5.18 -29.26 -47.29
CA GLY A 113 -6.04 -28.13 -46.92
C GLY A 113 -6.17 -27.05 -48.01
N LYS A 114 -5.08 -26.73 -48.70
CA LYS A 114 -5.07 -25.72 -49.79
C LYS A 114 -5.87 -26.14 -51.01
N LEU A 115 -6.08 -27.45 -51.23
CA LEU A 115 -6.93 -27.93 -52.32
C LEU A 115 -8.38 -27.51 -52.09
N TYR A 116 -8.85 -27.54 -50.84
CA TYR A 116 -10.19 -27.07 -50.48
C TYR A 116 -10.37 -25.57 -50.68
N GLU A 117 -9.34 -24.76 -50.40
CA GLU A 117 -9.35 -23.31 -50.68
C GLU A 117 -9.48 -23.04 -52.19
N LYS A 118 -8.76 -23.80 -53.02
CA LYS A 118 -8.90 -23.71 -54.48
C LYS A 118 -10.29 -24.12 -54.95
N MET A 119 -10.87 -25.18 -54.37
CA MET A 119 -12.24 -25.59 -54.70
C MET A 119 -13.28 -24.54 -54.29
N LYS A 120 -13.05 -23.82 -53.18
CA LYS A 120 -13.91 -22.68 -52.81
C LYS A 120 -13.85 -21.57 -53.85
N LEU A 121 -12.66 -21.22 -54.34
CA LEU A 121 -12.51 -20.24 -55.41
C LEU A 121 -13.22 -20.69 -56.69
N ALA A 122 -13.07 -21.96 -57.08
CA ALA A 122 -13.77 -22.55 -58.21
C ALA A 122 -15.30 -22.49 -58.05
N MET A 123 -15.81 -22.70 -56.83
CA MET A 123 -17.22 -22.60 -56.47
C MET A 123 -17.75 -21.16 -56.60
N LEU A 124 -16.99 -20.17 -56.09
CA LEU A 124 -17.32 -18.75 -56.23
C LEU A 124 -17.30 -18.28 -57.69
N GLN A 125 -16.47 -18.91 -58.53
CA GLN A 125 -16.40 -18.67 -59.97
C GLN A 125 -17.47 -19.43 -60.78
N GLY A 126 -18.30 -20.26 -60.13
CA GLY A 126 -19.34 -21.05 -60.78
C GLY A 126 -18.82 -22.23 -61.62
N THR A 127 -17.54 -22.59 -61.49
CA THR A 127 -16.90 -23.70 -62.22
C THR A 127 -16.94 -25.04 -61.48
N TYR A 128 -17.39 -25.01 -60.23
CA TYR A 128 -17.56 -26.16 -59.34
C TYR A 128 -18.80 -25.98 -58.48
N THR A 129 -19.53 -27.04 -58.20
CA THR A 129 -20.70 -27.03 -57.33
C THR A 129 -20.69 -28.25 -56.43
N ASN A 130 -20.94 -28.04 -55.14
CA ASN A 130 -21.05 -29.08 -54.14
C ASN A 130 -22.13 -28.72 -53.13
N ASP A 131 -22.69 -29.72 -52.45
CA ASP A 131 -23.67 -29.52 -51.37
C ASP A 131 -23.03 -28.98 -50.08
N THR A 132 -21.70 -29.10 -49.98
CA THR A 132 -20.89 -28.74 -48.81
C THR A 132 -19.83 -27.71 -49.19
N ASP A 133 -19.70 -26.66 -48.37
CA ASP A 133 -18.66 -25.65 -48.52
C ASP A 133 -17.26 -26.28 -48.36
N PRO A 134 -16.41 -26.27 -49.40
CA PRO A 134 -15.07 -26.87 -49.33
C PRO A 134 -14.22 -26.32 -48.20
N LEU A 135 -14.34 -25.02 -47.87
CA LEU A 135 -13.55 -24.43 -46.77
C LEU A 135 -13.81 -25.10 -45.43
N GLY A 136 -14.99 -25.70 -45.22
CA GLY A 136 -15.32 -26.44 -44.01
C GLY A 136 -14.48 -27.70 -43.80
N GLN A 137 -13.70 -28.13 -44.79
CA GLN A 137 -12.78 -29.28 -44.75
C GLN A 137 -11.30 -28.86 -44.60
N SER A 138 -10.99 -27.55 -44.61
CA SER A 138 -9.65 -27.04 -44.32
C SER A 138 -9.45 -26.90 -42.80
N LEU A 139 -9.03 -27.99 -42.14
CA LEU A 139 -9.02 -28.11 -40.67
C LEU A 139 -7.67 -27.80 -40.00
N GLY A 140 -6.73 -27.19 -40.72
CA GLY A 140 -5.36 -26.98 -40.21
C GLY A 140 -4.64 -28.32 -39.98
N ASP A 141 -3.96 -28.50 -38.85
CA ASP A 141 -3.23 -29.75 -38.55
C ASP A 141 -4.12 -30.96 -38.18
N GLY A 142 -5.45 -30.76 -38.10
CA GLY A 142 -6.46 -31.77 -37.71
C GLY A 142 -6.37 -32.19 -36.23
N LYS A 143 -5.17 -32.46 -35.70
CA LYS A 143 -4.92 -32.94 -34.34
C LYS A 143 -5.34 -31.92 -33.28
N SER A 144 -4.95 -30.66 -33.44
CA SER A 144 -5.16 -29.62 -32.43
C SER A 144 -6.65 -29.39 -32.10
N PRO A 145 -7.55 -29.19 -33.08
CA PRO A 145 -8.97 -29.00 -32.78
C PRO A 145 -9.61 -30.25 -32.15
N GLU A 146 -9.25 -31.46 -32.59
CA GLU A 146 -9.77 -32.70 -32.01
C GLU A 146 -9.30 -32.91 -30.56
N VAL A 147 -8.02 -32.67 -30.27
CA VAL A 147 -7.48 -32.72 -28.91
C VAL A 147 -8.22 -31.74 -28.00
N ALA A 148 -8.46 -30.51 -28.47
CA ALA A 148 -9.21 -29.51 -27.72
C ALA A 148 -10.66 -29.94 -27.48
N TRP A 149 -11.30 -30.53 -28.49
CA TRP A 149 -12.66 -31.06 -28.40
C TRP A 149 -12.75 -32.20 -27.38
N VAL A 150 -11.84 -33.18 -27.44
CA VAL A 150 -11.80 -34.34 -26.53
C VAL A 150 -11.56 -33.89 -25.08
N LYS A 151 -10.63 -32.95 -24.84
CA LYS A 151 -10.39 -32.42 -23.49
C LYS A 151 -11.64 -31.78 -22.88
N LYS A 152 -12.42 -31.04 -23.68
CA LYS A 152 -13.70 -30.46 -23.26
C LYS A 152 -14.80 -31.53 -23.11
N ARG A 153 -14.85 -32.51 -24.03
CA ARG A 153 -15.80 -33.62 -24.00
C ARG A 153 -15.65 -34.46 -22.74
N ILE A 154 -14.41 -34.75 -22.33
CA ILE A 154 -14.12 -35.47 -21.09
C ILE A 154 -14.75 -34.74 -19.91
N GLN A 155 -14.51 -33.43 -19.75
CA GLN A 155 -15.10 -32.69 -18.64
C GLN A 155 -16.62 -32.61 -18.70
N TYR A 156 -17.18 -32.44 -19.90
CA TYR A 156 -18.62 -32.50 -20.09
C TYR A 156 -19.22 -33.84 -19.61
N LEU A 157 -18.64 -34.97 -20.04
CA LEU A 157 -19.11 -36.32 -19.67
C LEU A 157 -18.93 -36.61 -18.19
N MET A 158 -17.81 -36.17 -17.60
CA MET A 158 -17.58 -36.28 -16.15
C MET A 158 -18.67 -35.56 -15.36
N SER A 159 -19.05 -34.34 -15.78
CA SER A 159 -20.13 -33.57 -15.15
C SER A 159 -21.50 -34.23 -15.32
N LYS A 160 -21.82 -34.72 -16.53
CA LYS A 160 -23.09 -35.37 -16.82
C LYS A 160 -23.28 -36.62 -15.97
N TYR A 161 -22.25 -37.45 -15.85
CA TYR A 161 -22.36 -38.74 -15.20
C TYR A 161 -21.85 -38.75 -13.76
N SER A 162 -21.48 -37.59 -13.18
CA SER A 162 -20.95 -37.48 -11.81
C SER A 162 -19.76 -38.43 -11.61
N PHE A 163 -18.73 -38.26 -12.42
CA PHE A 163 -17.52 -39.09 -12.40
C PHE A 163 -16.28 -38.24 -12.12
N GLY A 164 -15.26 -38.83 -11.49
CA GLY A 164 -14.00 -38.19 -11.16
C GLY A 164 -14.21 -36.95 -10.27
N ASP A 165 -13.82 -35.78 -10.76
CA ASP A 165 -13.91 -34.50 -10.03
C ASP A 165 -15.37 -34.09 -9.67
N TYR A 166 -16.36 -34.76 -10.26
CA TYR A 166 -17.80 -34.58 -10.00
C TYR A 166 -18.41 -35.66 -9.10
N ASP A 167 -17.62 -36.62 -8.61
CA ASP A 167 -18.05 -37.61 -7.62
C ASP A 167 -18.09 -37.02 -6.20
N ALA A 168 -19.00 -37.53 -5.35
CA ALA A 168 -19.18 -37.00 -3.99
C ALA A 168 -17.92 -37.15 -3.13
N LYS A 169 -17.17 -38.24 -3.33
CA LYS A 169 -16.02 -38.63 -2.51
C LYS A 169 -14.72 -37.98 -2.95
N THR A 170 -14.68 -37.35 -4.12
CA THR A 170 -13.49 -36.66 -4.62
C THR A 170 -13.31 -35.32 -3.92
N ALA A 171 -12.15 -35.11 -3.30
CA ALA A 171 -11.83 -33.87 -2.59
C ALA A 171 -11.07 -32.84 -3.45
N GLU A 172 -10.48 -33.27 -4.57
CA GLU A 172 -9.66 -32.41 -5.44
C GLU A 172 -10.51 -31.34 -6.17
N GLY A 173 -9.99 -30.12 -6.27
CA GLY A 173 -10.57 -29.06 -7.10
C GLY A 173 -12.00 -28.63 -6.71
N ALA A 174 -12.33 -28.67 -5.42
CA ALA A 174 -13.66 -28.35 -4.91
C ALA A 174 -13.64 -27.13 -3.97
N ILE A 175 -14.79 -26.46 -3.89
CA ILE A 175 -15.08 -25.53 -2.79
C ILE A 175 -15.78 -26.34 -1.72
N THR A 176 -15.27 -26.32 -0.49
CA THR A 176 -15.81 -27.14 0.60
C THR A 176 -16.09 -26.31 1.82
N VAL A 177 -17.25 -26.56 2.43
CA VAL A 177 -17.64 -25.91 3.67
C VAL A 177 -18.53 -26.83 4.50
N ARG A 178 -18.64 -26.55 5.79
CA ARG A 178 -19.60 -27.21 6.67
C ARG A 178 -20.81 -26.32 6.84
N THR A 179 -21.99 -26.89 6.65
CA THR A 179 -23.25 -26.22 6.92
C THR A 179 -23.80 -26.76 8.22
N SER A 180 -23.98 -25.92 9.24
CA SER A 180 -24.80 -26.32 10.39
C SER A 180 -26.25 -26.03 10.07
N ALA A 181 -27.14 -26.97 10.35
CA ALA A 181 -28.57 -26.72 10.25
C ALA A 181 -28.96 -25.52 11.14
N GLN A 182 -29.75 -24.61 10.56
CA GLN A 182 -30.41 -23.43 11.15
C GLN A 182 -29.69 -22.07 10.98
N ALA A 183 -30.23 -21.22 10.08
CA ALA A 183 -30.67 -19.85 10.42
C ALA A 183 -31.57 -19.19 9.34
N ASP A 184 -32.56 -19.94 8.83
CA ASP A 184 -33.83 -19.32 8.43
C ASP A 184 -34.97 -20.27 8.78
N ALA A 185 -35.89 -19.83 9.64
CA ALA A 185 -36.93 -20.65 10.24
C ALA A 185 -38.07 -21.04 9.26
N THR A 186 -37.89 -20.84 7.95
CA THR A 186 -38.96 -21.05 6.96
C THR A 186 -38.66 -22.02 5.83
N THR A 187 -37.40 -22.30 5.50
CA THR A 187 -37.05 -23.28 4.44
C THR A 187 -35.79 -24.08 4.79
N ASN A 188 -35.89 -25.42 4.82
CA ASN A 188 -34.77 -26.35 5.00
C ASN A 188 -33.93 -26.51 3.72
N SER A 189 -33.62 -25.43 2.99
CA SER A 189 -32.85 -25.53 1.74
C SER A 189 -31.99 -24.29 1.46
N ILE A 190 -30.89 -24.48 0.73
CA ILE A 190 -30.06 -23.42 0.15
C ILE A 190 -30.16 -23.49 -1.36
N VAL A 191 -30.36 -22.36 -2.03
CA VAL A 191 -30.37 -22.27 -3.49
C VAL A 191 -29.03 -21.70 -3.95
N LEU A 192 -28.13 -22.56 -4.44
CA LEU A 192 -26.82 -22.15 -4.93
C LEU A 192 -26.88 -21.74 -6.41
N ARG A 193 -26.30 -20.57 -6.73
CA ARG A 193 -26.28 -20.01 -8.09
C ARG A 193 -24.88 -20.08 -8.70
N LEU A 194 -24.61 -21.13 -9.48
CA LEU A 194 -23.29 -21.38 -10.05
C LEU A 194 -23.21 -20.96 -11.52
N THR A 195 -22.10 -20.36 -11.94
CA THR A 195 -21.86 -19.97 -13.34
C THR A 195 -20.66 -20.75 -13.89
N PRO A 196 -20.85 -21.70 -14.82
CA PRO A 196 -19.75 -22.50 -15.36
C PRO A 196 -18.96 -21.75 -16.45
N ALA A 197 -17.67 -22.07 -16.57
CA ALA A 197 -16.75 -21.52 -17.58
C ALA A 197 -16.86 -22.21 -18.95
N MET A 198 -17.56 -23.33 -19.02
CA MET A 198 -17.88 -24.06 -20.24
C MET A 198 -19.27 -24.67 -20.11
N LYS A 199 -19.88 -25.11 -21.20
CA LYS A 199 -21.18 -25.80 -21.13
C LYS A 199 -20.98 -27.14 -20.42
N LEU A 200 -21.66 -27.37 -19.31
CA LEU A 200 -21.56 -28.59 -18.49
C LEU A 200 -22.77 -28.70 -17.53
N TYR A 201 -22.76 -29.69 -16.66
CA TYR A 201 -23.71 -29.82 -15.54
C TYR A 201 -23.05 -29.43 -14.21
N PRO A 202 -23.29 -28.23 -13.68
CA PRO A 202 -22.73 -27.84 -12.39
C PRO A 202 -23.21 -28.80 -11.30
N THR A 203 -22.34 -29.15 -10.36
CA THR A 203 -22.60 -30.24 -9.43
C THR A 203 -22.19 -29.85 -8.03
N ILE A 204 -23.05 -30.20 -7.06
CA ILE A 204 -22.77 -30.09 -5.63
C ILE A 204 -22.84 -31.50 -5.03
N ALA A 205 -22.01 -31.75 -4.03
CA ALA A 205 -22.19 -32.86 -3.12
C ALA A 205 -22.58 -32.33 -1.74
N TYR A 206 -23.57 -32.95 -1.12
CA TYR A 206 -23.93 -32.74 0.27
C TYR A 206 -23.82 -34.08 0.99
N GLY A 207 -22.80 -34.21 1.84
CA GLY A 207 -22.39 -35.51 2.36
C GLY A 207 -22.04 -36.48 1.22
N THR A 208 -22.76 -37.59 1.13
CA THR A 208 -22.60 -38.59 0.05
C THR A 208 -23.54 -38.39 -1.14
N THR A 209 -24.46 -37.42 -1.06
CA THR A 209 -25.49 -37.20 -2.07
C THR A 209 -25.01 -36.21 -3.13
N ILE A 210 -25.14 -36.58 -4.40
CA ILE A 210 -24.85 -35.70 -5.54
C ILE A 210 -26.12 -35.00 -6.00
N MET A 211 -26.04 -33.69 -6.15
CA MET A 211 -27.05 -32.83 -6.75
C MET A 211 -26.47 -32.23 -8.02
N ARG A 212 -26.94 -32.74 -9.15
CA ARG A 212 -26.54 -32.27 -10.48
C ARG A 212 -27.54 -31.22 -10.93
N GLY A 213 -27.05 -30.02 -11.24
CA GLY A 213 -27.84 -28.94 -11.81
C GLY A 213 -28.29 -29.24 -13.24
N ALA A 214 -29.00 -28.28 -13.84
CA ALA A 214 -29.36 -28.34 -15.24
C ALA A 214 -28.12 -28.28 -16.15
N ARG A 215 -28.30 -28.67 -17.41
CA ARG A 215 -27.29 -28.47 -18.46
C ARG A 215 -27.19 -26.97 -18.74
N THR A 216 -26.05 -26.36 -18.48
CA THR A 216 -25.92 -24.90 -18.45
C THR A 216 -24.85 -24.41 -19.39
N ASP A 217 -25.17 -23.42 -20.21
CA ASP A 217 -24.23 -22.77 -21.12
C ASP A 217 -23.14 -22.01 -20.37
N ALA A 218 -21.95 -21.92 -20.98
CA ALA A 218 -20.83 -21.16 -20.43
C ALA A 218 -21.25 -19.71 -20.13
N GLY A 219 -20.92 -19.21 -18.94
CA GLY A 219 -21.23 -17.85 -18.52
C GLY A 219 -22.71 -17.60 -18.18
N LYS A 220 -23.58 -18.61 -18.24
CA LYS A 220 -24.96 -18.52 -17.77
C LYS A 220 -25.10 -19.13 -16.37
N PRO A 221 -25.82 -18.51 -15.44
CA PRO A 221 -26.00 -19.07 -14.11
C PRO A 221 -26.98 -20.26 -14.15
N CYS A 222 -26.80 -21.23 -13.26
CA CYS A 222 -27.78 -22.25 -12.92
C CYS A 222 -28.08 -22.22 -11.43
N GLU A 223 -29.30 -22.58 -11.06
CA GLU A 223 -29.70 -22.76 -9.67
C GLU A 223 -29.72 -24.24 -9.31
N ILE A 224 -29.17 -24.57 -8.15
CA ILE A 224 -29.21 -25.91 -7.57
C ILE A 224 -29.74 -25.77 -6.15
N VAL A 225 -30.87 -26.40 -5.90
CA VAL A 225 -31.48 -26.44 -4.57
C VAL A 225 -30.83 -27.59 -3.79
N VAL A 226 -30.32 -27.26 -2.61
CA VAL A 226 -29.72 -28.19 -1.66
C VAL A 226 -30.63 -28.28 -0.45
N ASP A 227 -31.33 -29.40 -0.30
CA ASP A 227 -32.17 -29.66 0.86
C ASP A 227 -31.30 -30.02 2.08
N ILE A 228 -31.31 -29.16 3.08
CA ILE A 228 -30.61 -29.33 4.35
C ILE A 228 -31.52 -30.14 5.30
N ASN A 229 -31.44 -31.45 5.19
CA ASN A 229 -32.21 -32.36 6.04
C ASN A 229 -31.51 -32.60 7.39
N GLY A 230 -32.09 -32.06 8.48
CA GLY A 230 -31.79 -32.42 9.87
C GLY A 230 -30.60 -31.72 10.53
N THR A 231 -30.37 -31.99 11.82
CA THR A 231 -29.39 -31.34 12.73
C THR A 231 -27.92 -31.69 12.48
N SER A 232 -27.59 -32.32 11.35
CA SER A 232 -26.24 -32.88 11.12
C SER A 232 -25.30 -31.90 10.43
N ASP A 233 -24.12 -31.69 11.02
CA ASP A 233 -22.94 -31.05 10.42
C ASP A 233 -22.43 -31.87 9.22
N GLN A 234 -22.94 -31.57 8.03
CA GLN A 234 -22.51 -32.21 6.79
C GLN A 234 -21.67 -31.26 5.94
N GLN A 235 -20.71 -31.84 5.21
CA GLN A 235 -19.91 -31.09 4.26
C GLN A 235 -20.72 -30.84 2.99
N LEU A 236 -20.83 -29.57 2.61
CA LEU A 236 -21.23 -29.13 1.29
C LEU A 236 -19.97 -28.93 0.45
N SER A 237 -19.96 -29.51 -0.75
CA SER A 237 -18.86 -29.38 -1.70
C SER A 237 -19.36 -28.99 -3.08
N VAL A 238 -18.96 -27.82 -3.59
CA VAL A 238 -19.12 -27.47 -5.00
C VAL A 238 -18.02 -28.19 -5.79
N LYS A 239 -18.42 -29.09 -6.68
CA LYS A 239 -17.51 -29.99 -7.38
C LYS A 239 -16.93 -29.36 -8.63
N SER A 240 -15.67 -29.68 -8.94
CA SER A 240 -14.94 -29.21 -10.11
C SER A 240 -14.97 -27.67 -10.29
N ALA A 241 -14.72 -26.94 -9.20
CA ALA A 241 -14.80 -25.48 -9.16
C ALA A 241 -13.77 -24.77 -10.06
N ASP A 242 -12.72 -25.48 -10.49
CA ASP A 242 -11.81 -25.05 -11.56
C ASP A 242 -12.52 -24.68 -12.87
N TYR A 243 -13.72 -25.21 -13.11
CA TYR A 243 -14.55 -24.96 -14.29
C TYR A 243 -15.75 -24.04 -14.01
N LEU A 244 -15.71 -23.29 -12.90
CA LEU A 244 -16.65 -22.22 -12.60
C LEU A 244 -16.01 -20.84 -12.79
N LEU A 245 -16.81 -19.88 -13.24
CA LEU A 245 -16.46 -18.45 -13.30
C LEU A 245 -16.90 -17.71 -12.03
N ASP A 246 -18.02 -18.12 -11.44
CA ASP A 246 -18.65 -17.47 -10.30
C ASP A 246 -19.49 -18.49 -9.51
N ILE A 247 -19.58 -18.30 -8.19
CA ILE A 247 -20.40 -19.09 -7.26
C ILE A 247 -21.66 -18.35 -6.80
N GLY A 248 -21.86 -17.11 -7.24
CA GLY A 248 -22.96 -16.26 -6.84
C GLY A 248 -22.67 -15.51 -5.54
N ASP A 249 -23.74 -15.00 -4.92
CA ASP A 249 -23.69 -14.28 -3.66
C ASP A 249 -24.00 -15.23 -2.50
N TRP A 250 -23.03 -15.42 -1.61
CA TRP A 250 -23.12 -16.31 -0.46
C TRP A 250 -23.30 -15.57 0.87
N SER A 251 -23.39 -14.23 0.85
CA SER A 251 -23.54 -13.42 2.07
C SER A 251 -24.73 -13.83 2.92
N SER A 252 -25.85 -14.12 2.28
CA SER A 252 -27.10 -14.53 2.93
C SER A 252 -27.16 -15.99 3.39
N TYR A 253 -26.14 -16.80 3.08
CA TYR A 253 -26.16 -18.21 3.43
C TYR A 253 -25.62 -18.46 4.84
N VAL A 254 -26.31 -19.32 5.57
CA VAL A 254 -25.91 -19.73 6.92
C VAL A 254 -24.88 -20.84 6.80
N ILE A 255 -23.63 -20.43 6.76
CA ILE A 255 -22.47 -21.30 6.56
C ILE A 255 -21.45 -20.96 7.64
N ASN A 256 -20.81 -21.99 8.22
CA ASN A 256 -20.07 -21.85 9.48
C ASN A 256 -18.72 -22.56 9.41
N GLY A 257 -17.79 -22.13 10.26
CA GLY A 257 -16.49 -22.81 10.41
C GLY A 257 -15.53 -22.48 9.28
N ALA A 258 -14.79 -23.48 8.77
CA ALA A 258 -13.76 -23.26 7.76
C ALA A 258 -14.32 -23.38 6.34
N LEU A 259 -14.07 -22.35 5.51
CA LEU A 259 -14.38 -22.35 4.08
C LEU A 259 -13.08 -22.49 3.28
N SER A 260 -13.00 -23.52 2.45
CA SER A 260 -11.88 -23.73 1.52
C SER A 260 -12.37 -23.56 0.09
N ILE A 261 -11.75 -22.65 -0.66
CA ILE A 261 -12.09 -22.34 -2.05
C ILE A 261 -10.93 -22.73 -2.96
N ILE A 262 -11.14 -23.75 -3.77
CA ILE A 262 -10.16 -24.18 -4.77
C ILE A 262 -10.79 -24.06 -6.16
N GLY A 263 -10.39 -23.06 -6.93
CA GLY A 263 -11.01 -22.81 -8.25
C GLY A 263 -10.22 -21.86 -9.14
N LYS A 264 -9.55 -22.42 -10.15
CA LYS A 264 -8.66 -21.71 -11.08
C LYS A 264 -9.29 -20.58 -11.85
N ARG A 265 -10.55 -20.71 -12.24
CA ARG A 265 -11.25 -19.80 -13.17
C ARG A 265 -12.24 -18.87 -12.48
N LEU A 266 -12.39 -19.00 -11.16
CA LEU A 266 -13.23 -18.11 -10.38
C LEU A 266 -12.70 -16.68 -10.53
N LYS A 267 -13.62 -15.75 -10.80
CA LYS A 267 -13.32 -14.33 -10.94
C LYS A 267 -13.73 -13.51 -9.73
N ARG A 268 -14.79 -13.94 -9.04
CA ARG A 268 -15.39 -13.19 -7.94
C ARG A 268 -15.74 -14.12 -6.79
N LEU A 269 -15.48 -13.67 -5.57
CA LEU A 269 -16.00 -14.23 -4.33
C LEU A 269 -16.84 -13.17 -3.62
N LYS A 270 -18.16 -13.35 -3.60
CA LYS A 270 -19.10 -12.49 -2.87
C LYS A 270 -19.60 -13.27 -1.65
N LEU A 271 -18.89 -13.11 -0.53
CA LEU A 271 -19.18 -13.79 0.73
C LEU A 271 -19.71 -12.81 1.79
N GLY A 272 -19.35 -11.53 1.72
CA GLY A 272 -19.85 -10.47 2.59
C GLY A 272 -20.78 -9.50 1.88
N ASP A 273 -21.23 -8.48 2.61
CA ASP A 273 -21.99 -7.36 2.07
C ASP A 273 -21.78 -6.10 2.92
N GLU A 274 -21.82 -4.92 2.30
CA GLU A 274 -21.69 -3.64 2.99
C GLU A 274 -22.80 -3.45 4.04
N ASN A 275 -24.01 -3.93 3.75
CA ASN A 275 -25.09 -3.95 4.74
C ASN A 275 -24.98 -5.23 5.58
N GLU A 276 -24.52 -5.08 6.82
CA GLU A 276 -24.37 -6.17 7.80
C GLU A 276 -25.62 -7.06 7.93
N GLN A 277 -26.83 -6.51 7.76
CA GLN A 277 -28.08 -7.28 7.86
C GLN A 277 -28.26 -8.33 6.74
N ASN A 278 -27.54 -8.18 5.63
CA ASN A 278 -27.52 -9.15 4.54
C ASN A 278 -26.54 -10.31 4.80
N VAL A 279 -25.64 -10.17 5.79
CA VAL A 279 -24.58 -11.14 6.08
C VAL A 279 -25.03 -12.12 7.15
N LYS A 280 -25.33 -13.35 6.73
CA LYS A 280 -25.64 -14.49 7.62
C LYS A 280 -24.51 -15.52 7.69
N ILE A 281 -23.49 -15.40 6.85
CA ILE A 281 -22.32 -16.29 6.86
C ILE A 281 -21.47 -16.04 8.13
N LEU A 282 -21.00 -17.13 8.75
CA LEU A 282 -20.27 -17.14 10.02
C LEU A 282 -19.01 -18.00 9.93
N ILE A 283 -18.26 -17.86 8.83
CA ILE A 283 -16.99 -18.58 8.65
C ILE A 283 -15.91 -17.99 9.56
N SER A 284 -15.14 -18.85 10.20
CA SER A 284 -14.02 -18.45 11.07
C SER A 284 -12.68 -18.41 10.35
N SER A 285 -12.58 -19.02 9.16
CA SER A 285 -11.38 -19.02 8.33
C SER A 285 -11.73 -19.21 6.86
N LEU A 286 -10.93 -18.59 5.99
CA LEU A 286 -11.02 -18.68 4.54
C LEU A 286 -9.66 -19.13 3.98
N THR A 287 -9.64 -20.29 3.32
CA THR A 287 -8.45 -20.79 2.61
C THR A 287 -8.66 -20.67 1.12
N LEU A 288 -7.73 -20.02 0.42
CA LEU A 288 -7.74 -19.88 -1.03
C LEU A 288 -6.67 -20.79 -1.65
N GLY A 289 -7.09 -21.70 -2.54
CA GLY A 289 -6.18 -22.61 -3.25
C GLY A 289 -6.35 -22.47 -4.77
N ASN A 290 -5.25 -22.33 -5.52
CA ASN A 290 -5.28 -22.24 -6.98
C ASN A 290 -6.23 -21.15 -7.54
N THR A 291 -6.53 -20.09 -6.80
CA THR A 291 -7.52 -19.06 -7.17
C THR A 291 -6.95 -17.96 -8.09
N THR A 292 -6.03 -18.33 -8.97
CA THR A 292 -5.19 -17.40 -9.77
C THR A 292 -5.95 -16.44 -10.71
N SER A 293 -7.24 -16.68 -10.97
CA SER A 293 -8.09 -15.79 -11.79
C SER A 293 -8.97 -14.85 -10.99
N LEU A 294 -8.93 -14.87 -9.65
CA LEU A 294 -9.76 -13.97 -8.84
C LEU A 294 -9.38 -12.51 -9.11
N GLU A 295 -10.42 -11.71 -9.34
CA GLU A 295 -10.39 -10.27 -9.58
C GLU A 295 -11.04 -9.53 -8.39
N ASP A 296 -12.09 -10.11 -7.78
CA ASP A 296 -12.84 -9.46 -6.68
C ASP A 296 -13.05 -10.42 -5.48
N ILE A 297 -12.78 -9.93 -4.26
CA ILE A 297 -13.11 -10.60 -3.00
C ILE A 297 -13.86 -9.62 -2.10
N ASP A 298 -15.06 -10.02 -1.69
CA ASP A 298 -15.90 -9.32 -0.73
C ASP A 298 -16.20 -10.24 0.44
N VAL A 299 -15.67 -9.87 1.61
CA VAL A 299 -15.84 -10.54 2.92
C VAL A 299 -16.28 -9.53 3.99
N GLN A 300 -16.92 -8.43 3.59
CA GLN A 300 -17.39 -7.41 4.52
C GLN A 300 -18.38 -7.98 5.54
N ASN A 301 -18.31 -7.46 6.77
CA ASN A 301 -19.19 -7.79 7.89
C ASN A 301 -19.25 -9.27 8.30
N ILE A 302 -18.33 -10.11 7.83
CA ILE A 302 -18.14 -11.46 8.37
C ILE A 302 -17.34 -11.34 9.69
N SER A 303 -18.02 -10.91 10.76
CA SER A 303 -17.39 -10.58 12.04
C SER A 303 -16.62 -11.75 12.70
N THR A 304 -16.92 -12.98 12.30
CA THR A 304 -16.24 -14.20 12.78
C THR A 304 -14.97 -14.55 11.99
N LEU A 305 -14.76 -13.96 10.81
CA LEU A 305 -13.60 -14.23 9.96
C LEU A 305 -12.40 -13.47 10.50
N GLY A 306 -11.48 -14.19 11.15
CA GLY A 306 -10.27 -13.63 11.74
C GLY A 306 -8.97 -14.23 11.24
N GLY A 307 -7.86 -13.75 11.81
CA GLY A 307 -6.51 -14.18 11.42
C GLY A 307 -6.04 -13.56 10.11
N ALA A 308 -5.24 -14.31 9.36
CA ALA A 308 -4.61 -13.86 8.12
C ALA A 308 -5.27 -14.46 6.88
N LEU A 309 -5.43 -13.65 5.83
CA LEU A 309 -5.83 -14.10 4.50
C LEU A 309 -4.67 -13.95 3.51
N ASP A 310 -4.21 -15.08 2.97
CA ASP A 310 -3.11 -15.12 1.99
C ASP A 310 -3.64 -15.04 0.55
N MET A 311 -3.28 -13.96 -0.14
CA MET A 311 -3.62 -13.67 -1.53
C MET A 311 -2.37 -13.38 -2.37
N ARG A 312 -1.19 -13.83 -1.93
CA ARG A 312 0.08 -13.58 -2.63
C ARG A 312 0.16 -14.20 -4.03
N ALA A 313 -0.65 -15.21 -4.30
CA ALA A 313 -0.77 -15.84 -5.62
C ALA A 313 -1.79 -15.15 -6.55
N ASN A 314 -2.54 -14.15 -6.06
CA ASN A 314 -3.66 -13.52 -6.76
C ASN A 314 -3.24 -12.22 -7.48
N TYR A 315 -2.32 -12.31 -8.44
CA TYR A 315 -1.83 -11.16 -9.22
C TYR A 315 -2.93 -10.39 -9.99
N ARG A 316 -4.09 -11.01 -10.21
CA ARG A 316 -5.23 -10.42 -10.91
C ARG A 316 -6.25 -9.76 -9.97
N LEU A 317 -6.06 -9.86 -8.66
CA LEU A 317 -6.97 -9.26 -7.68
C LEU A 317 -6.95 -7.74 -7.85
N ARG A 318 -8.12 -7.16 -8.09
CA ARG A 318 -8.36 -5.73 -8.27
C ARG A 318 -9.06 -5.15 -7.05
N LYS A 319 -9.95 -5.91 -6.41
CA LYS A 319 -10.77 -5.44 -5.30
C LYS A 319 -10.74 -6.39 -4.12
N PHE A 320 -10.45 -5.86 -2.94
CA PHE A 320 -10.55 -6.57 -1.66
C PHE A 320 -11.34 -5.76 -0.64
N LEU A 321 -12.51 -6.24 -0.24
CA LEU A 321 -13.35 -5.60 0.77
C LEU A 321 -13.50 -6.47 2.01
N ALA A 322 -13.05 -5.96 3.15
CA ALA A 322 -13.06 -6.70 4.40
C ALA A 322 -13.49 -5.85 5.62
N GLY A 323 -13.98 -4.62 5.43
CA GLY A 323 -14.57 -3.81 6.49
C GLY A 323 -15.62 -4.59 7.30
N GLY A 324 -15.59 -4.45 8.62
CA GLY A 324 -16.47 -5.18 9.54
C GLY A 324 -16.13 -6.66 9.80
N SER A 325 -15.11 -7.23 9.14
CA SER A 325 -14.56 -8.54 9.51
C SER A 325 -13.57 -8.44 10.68
N SER A 326 -13.03 -9.58 11.13
CA SER A 326 -12.04 -9.67 12.20
C SER A 326 -10.62 -10.02 11.70
N LEU A 327 -10.34 -9.86 10.39
CA LEU A 327 -9.02 -10.15 9.83
C LEU A 327 -7.96 -9.21 10.41
N THR A 328 -6.86 -9.79 10.88
CA THR A 328 -5.72 -9.04 11.41
C THR A 328 -4.68 -8.73 10.34
N GLU A 329 -4.66 -9.54 9.27
CA GLU A 329 -3.66 -9.51 8.20
C GLU A 329 -4.30 -9.87 6.85
N ALA A 330 -3.89 -9.16 5.79
CA ALA A 330 -4.20 -9.49 4.40
C ALA A 330 -2.93 -9.37 3.57
N HIS A 331 -2.48 -10.47 2.96
CA HIS A 331 -1.22 -10.51 2.20
C HIS A 331 -1.51 -10.51 0.70
N PHE A 332 -1.11 -9.45 0.02
CA PHE A 332 -1.36 -9.27 -1.42
C PHE A 332 -0.17 -9.73 -2.26
N ALA A 333 -0.43 -10.00 -3.55
CA ALA A 333 0.62 -10.29 -4.51
C ALA A 333 1.51 -9.06 -4.72
N ASP A 334 2.82 -9.25 -4.61
CA ASP A 334 3.82 -8.23 -4.93
C ASP A 334 3.81 -7.95 -6.44
N GLY A 335 3.54 -6.71 -6.86
CA GLY A 335 3.34 -6.39 -8.28
C GLY A 335 1.94 -6.72 -8.81
N GLY A 336 0.96 -6.92 -7.92
CA GLY A 336 -0.41 -7.27 -8.26
C GLY A 336 -1.24 -6.12 -8.87
N ALA A 337 -2.39 -6.45 -9.45
CA ALA A 337 -3.29 -5.49 -10.10
C ALA A 337 -4.27 -4.78 -9.14
N LEU A 338 -3.95 -4.69 -7.86
CA LEU A 338 -4.86 -4.22 -6.81
C LEU A 338 -5.21 -2.74 -7.01
N GLU A 339 -6.51 -2.43 -7.03
CA GLU A 339 -7.08 -1.10 -7.30
C GLU A 339 -7.86 -0.55 -6.11
N GLU A 340 -8.44 -1.42 -5.26
CA GLU A 340 -9.27 -1.03 -4.12
C GLU A 340 -9.12 -2.01 -2.95
N VAL A 341 -8.94 -1.47 -1.74
CA VAL A 341 -8.75 -2.20 -0.49
C VAL A 341 -9.53 -1.52 0.63
N ASP A 342 -10.34 -2.29 1.34
CA ASP A 342 -11.03 -1.88 2.57
C ASP A 342 -10.65 -2.79 3.73
N PHE A 343 -9.82 -2.28 4.64
CA PHE A 343 -9.32 -3.04 5.78
C PHE A 343 -10.31 -3.02 6.96
N PRO A 344 -10.52 -4.14 7.68
CA PRO A 344 -11.28 -4.14 8.92
C PRO A 344 -10.53 -3.43 10.05
N ALA A 345 -11.28 -2.95 11.04
CA ALA A 345 -10.74 -2.27 12.22
C ALA A 345 -9.69 -3.09 13.00
N THR A 346 -9.75 -4.41 12.92
CA THR A 346 -8.84 -5.36 13.60
C THR A 346 -7.49 -5.54 12.89
N THR A 347 -7.32 -4.99 11.69
CA THR A 347 -6.06 -5.06 10.95
C THR A 347 -4.93 -4.40 11.75
N SER A 348 -3.85 -5.13 11.97
CA SER A 348 -2.66 -4.63 12.68
C SER A 348 -1.40 -4.57 11.80
N TYR A 349 -1.44 -5.20 10.61
CA TYR A 349 -0.36 -5.22 9.64
C TYR A 349 -0.86 -4.70 8.30
N VAL A 350 -0.25 -3.61 7.84
CA VAL A 350 -0.48 -3.07 6.49
C VAL A 350 0.78 -3.34 5.68
N GLU A 351 0.75 -4.34 4.81
CA GLU A 351 1.82 -4.67 3.87
C GLU A 351 1.35 -4.49 2.42
N LEU A 352 1.93 -3.52 1.71
CA LEU A 352 1.59 -3.19 0.31
C LEU A 352 2.88 -3.02 -0.51
N LYS A 353 3.07 -3.86 -1.54
CA LYS A 353 4.32 -3.91 -2.33
C LYS A 353 4.05 -3.87 -3.82
N ASN A 354 4.65 -2.88 -4.50
CA ASN A 354 4.63 -2.68 -5.94
C ASN A 354 3.20 -2.64 -6.52
N LEU A 355 2.29 -1.90 -5.89
CA LEU A 355 0.87 -1.82 -6.28
C LEU A 355 0.55 -0.51 -7.00
N ASP A 356 1.05 -0.35 -8.22
CA ASP A 356 0.97 0.90 -9.01
C ASP A 356 -0.46 1.40 -9.26
N LYS A 357 -1.46 0.51 -9.20
CA LYS A 357 -2.87 0.86 -9.45
C LYS A 357 -3.64 1.27 -8.21
N LEU A 358 -3.09 1.06 -7.02
CA LEU A 358 -3.74 1.40 -5.77
C LEU A 358 -3.51 2.87 -5.45
N THR A 359 -4.60 3.62 -5.28
CA THR A 359 -4.54 5.06 -4.93
C THR A 359 -4.90 5.29 -3.47
N ASN A 360 -4.52 6.45 -2.95
CA ASN A 360 -4.84 6.86 -1.58
C ASN A 360 -6.34 6.76 -1.25
N GLU A 361 -7.21 7.21 -2.17
CA GLU A 361 -8.68 7.25 -2.01
C GLU A 361 -9.31 5.86 -1.99
N LYS A 362 -8.63 4.87 -2.59
CA LYS A 362 -9.11 3.50 -2.71
C LYS A 362 -8.43 2.53 -1.76
N CYS A 363 -7.59 3.03 -0.86
CA CYS A 363 -7.00 2.25 0.23
C CYS A 363 -7.57 2.74 1.56
N ASN A 364 -8.66 2.15 2.02
CA ASN A 364 -9.30 2.53 3.28
C ASN A 364 -8.59 1.86 4.47
N THR A 365 -7.90 2.67 5.24
CA THR A 365 -7.20 2.29 6.48
C THR A 365 -7.78 3.02 7.71
N GLU A 366 -8.85 3.79 7.55
CA GLU A 366 -9.38 4.67 8.62
C GLU A 366 -9.80 3.86 9.84
N ALA A 367 -10.56 2.78 9.62
CA ALA A 367 -11.05 1.92 10.69
C ALA A 367 -9.91 1.22 11.46
N CYS A 368 -8.82 0.85 10.77
CA CYS A 368 -7.71 0.12 11.38
C CYS A 368 -6.60 1.01 11.92
N ALA A 369 -6.54 2.29 11.52
CA ALA A 369 -5.47 3.22 11.89
C ALA A 369 -5.12 3.24 13.39
N PRO A 370 -6.09 3.20 14.35
CA PRO A 370 -5.77 3.12 15.78
C PRO A 370 -5.06 1.84 16.23
N ASN A 371 -5.15 0.76 15.44
CA ASN A 371 -4.64 -0.59 15.76
C ASN A 371 -3.41 -1.01 14.92
N VAL A 372 -3.05 -0.25 13.88
CA VAL A 372 -1.90 -0.58 13.03
C VAL A 372 -0.62 -0.56 13.85
N MET A 373 0.03 -1.72 13.91
CA MET A 373 1.27 -1.95 14.63
C MET A 373 2.48 -2.01 13.68
N SER A 374 2.27 -2.51 12.46
CA SER A 374 3.28 -2.64 11.41
C SER A 374 2.79 -2.01 10.12
N TYR A 375 3.57 -1.06 9.58
CA TYR A 375 3.31 -0.39 8.31
C TYR A 375 4.50 -0.60 7.35
N PHE A 376 4.29 -1.44 6.32
CA PHE A 376 5.26 -1.74 5.28
C PHE A 376 4.67 -1.41 3.91
N VAL A 377 5.07 -0.27 3.36
CA VAL A 377 4.73 0.09 1.98
C VAL A 377 5.99 0.34 1.15
N SER A 378 6.04 -0.29 -0.03
CA SER A 378 7.15 -0.12 -0.98
C SER A 378 6.66 -0.11 -2.41
N GLY A 379 7.08 0.88 -3.21
CA GLY A 379 6.76 0.94 -4.64
C GLY A 379 5.27 1.14 -4.94
N CYS A 380 4.59 1.95 -4.12
CA CYS A 380 3.16 2.27 -4.29
C CYS A 380 2.99 3.77 -4.51
N ASP A 381 3.50 4.31 -5.62
CA ASP A 381 3.64 5.75 -5.85
C ASP A 381 2.31 6.52 -5.76
N ASN A 382 1.23 5.93 -6.28
CA ASN A 382 -0.11 6.54 -6.28
C ASN A 382 -0.82 6.46 -4.91
N LEU A 383 -0.29 5.69 -3.95
CA LEU A 383 -0.88 5.53 -2.63
C LEU A 383 -0.67 6.75 -1.72
N GLN A 384 0.37 7.56 -1.98
CA GLN A 384 0.85 8.59 -1.05
C GLN A 384 1.16 7.97 0.34
N PRO A 385 2.11 7.02 0.42
CA PRO A 385 2.32 6.23 1.63
C PRO A 385 2.82 7.02 2.84
N VAL A 386 3.47 8.18 2.68
CA VAL A 386 3.82 9.08 3.80
C VAL A 386 2.57 9.74 4.37
N LYS A 387 1.66 10.21 3.52
CA LYS A 387 0.36 10.74 3.97
C LYS A 387 -0.44 9.69 4.75
N LYS A 388 -0.54 8.46 4.25
CA LYS A 388 -1.19 7.34 4.97
C LYS A 388 -0.53 7.04 6.32
N LEU A 389 0.81 7.07 6.38
CA LEU A 389 1.56 6.89 7.62
C LEU A 389 1.21 7.98 8.65
N ILE A 390 1.14 9.25 8.22
CA ILE A 390 0.75 10.37 9.08
C ILE A 390 -0.67 10.17 9.63
N ASP A 391 -1.63 9.78 8.78
CA ASP A 391 -3.00 9.52 9.21
C ASP A 391 -3.07 8.41 10.29
N ILE A 392 -2.24 7.37 10.16
CA ILE A 392 -2.10 6.31 11.18
C ILE A 392 -1.51 6.86 12.48
N MET A 393 -0.42 7.65 12.39
CA MET A 393 0.19 8.27 13.57
C MET A 393 -0.79 9.21 14.29
N ASP A 394 -1.65 9.91 13.55
CA ASP A 394 -2.68 10.79 14.10
C ASP A 394 -3.79 10.04 14.83
N ALA A 395 -4.26 8.94 14.27
CA ALA A 395 -5.26 8.08 14.91
C ALA A 395 -4.77 7.47 16.24
N GLN A 396 -3.45 7.46 16.47
CA GLN A 396 -2.82 6.90 17.67
C GLN A 396 -2.33 7.95 18.67
N VAL A 397 -2.57 9.24 18.41
CA VAL A 397 -2.26 10.32 19.36
C VAL A 397 -2.99 10.08 20.69
N GLY A 398 -2.23 10.10 21.80
CA GLY A 398 -2.76 9.89 23.15
C GLY A 398 -2.70 8.45 23.65
N GLN A 399 -2.30 7.49 22.80
CA GLN A 399 -2.02 6.12 23.23
C GLN A 399 -0.68 6.05 23.99
N VAL A 400 -0.63 5.26 25.07
CA VAL A 400 0.59 5.03 25.87
C VAL A 400 0.70 3.55 26.26
N PRO A 401 1.56 2.75 25.60
CA PRO A 401 2.30 3.08 24.37
C PRO A 401 1.36 3.19 23.16
N HIS A 402 1.81 3.88 22.11
CA HIS A 402 1.14 3.82 20.80
C HIS A 402 1.29 2.43 20.17
N ALA A 403 0.39 2.11 19.24
CA ALA A 403 0.35 0.79 18.60
C ALA A 403 1.46 0.64 17.53
N LEU A 404 1.73 1.67 16.73
CA LEU A 404 2.61 1.65 15.57
C LEU A 404 4.08 1.52 15.99
N ARG A 405 4.66 0.33 15.83
CA ARG A 405 6.04 0.06 16.24
C ARG A 405 6.99 -0.08 15.07
N TYR A 406 6.53 -0.62 13.95
CA TYR A 406 7.40 -0.97 12.83
C TYR A 406 7.00 -0.24 11.56
N VAL A 407 7.96 0.46 10.94
CA VAL A 407 7.71 1.31 9.78
C VAL A 407 8.75 1.10 8.70
N ARG A 408 8.28 0.82 7.49
CA ARG A 408 9.05 0.90 6.25
C ARG A 408 8.20 1.55 5.16
N CYS A 409 8.69 2.65 4.63
CA CYS A 409 8.07 3.41 3.56
C CYS A 409 9.13 3.70 2.50
N VAL A 410 9.00 3.11 1.31
CA VAL A 410 10.02 3.16 0.26
C VAL A 410 9.41 3.48 -1.11
N GLY A 411 10.08 4.34 -1.88
CA GLY A 411 9.72 4.66 -3.26
C GLY A 411 8.71 5.80 -3.40
N PHE A 412 8.50 6.63 -2.38
CA PHE A 412 7.53 7.72 -2.45
C PHE A 412 8.11 9.01 -3.04
N ASN A 413 7.24 9.82 -3.66
CA ASN A 413 7.51 11.20 -4.04
C ASN A 413 6.26 12.03 -3.76
N GLU A 414 6.20 12.68 -2.60
CA GLU A 414 5.00 13.36 -2.11
C GLU A 414 5.23 14.84 -1.91
N THR A 415 4.18 15.64 -2.12
CA THR A 415 4.19 17.08 -1.91
C THR A 415 3.24 17.43 -0.77
N PHE A 416 3.74 18.14 0.24
CA PHE A 416 2.94 18.65 1.34
C PHE A 416 2.91 20.18 1.32
N THR A 417 1.73 20.71 1.60
CA THR A 417 1.45 22.15 1.62
C THR A 417 1.47 22.75 3.01
N ASP A 418 1.82 21.96 4.03
CA ASP A 418 1.98 22.38 5.41
C ASP A 418 3.22 21.75 6.04
N GLY A 419 3.69 22.33 7.16
CA GLY A 419 4.81 21.80 7.94
C GLY A 419 4.46 20.57 8.78
N ARG A 420 3.19 20.16 8.84
CA ARG A 420 2.71 19.09 9.73
C ARG A 420 3.35 17.76 9.39
N ALA A 421 3.50 17.47 8.10
CA ALA A 421 4.14 16.23 7.66
C ALA A 421 5.57 16.13 8.18
N PHE A 422 6.32 17.22 8.14
CA PHE A 422 7.68 17.28 8.63
C PHE A 422 7.76 17.11 10.15
N ASP A 423 6.87 17.78 10.89
CA ASP A 423 6.77 17.62 12.35
C ASP A 423 6.45 16.18 12.75
N LYS A 424 5.55 15.51 12.03
CA LYS A 424 5.20 14.11 12.26
C LYS A 424 6.35 13.17 11.98
N LEU A 425 7.07 13.35 10.88
CA LEU A 425 8.24 12.54 10.57
C LEU A 425 9.37 12.73 11.59
N SER A 426 9.47 13.92 12.20
CA SER A 426 10.43 14.16 13.28
C SER A 426 10.10 13.39 14.56
N GLN A 427 8.86 12.92 14.76
CA GLN A 427 8.50 12.06 15.89
C GLN A 427 9.04 10.64 15.72
N LEU A 428 9.29 10.20 14.49
CA LEU A 428 9.76 8.85 14.20
C LEU A 428 11.17 8.55 14.73
N VAL A 429 11.93 9.58 15.15
CA VAL A 429 13.27 9.43 15.73
C VAL A 429 13.29 9.40 17.26
N ASP A 430 12.13 9.40 17.93
CA ASP A 430 12.02 9.42 19.40
C ASP A 430 12.44 8.11 20.10
N GLY A 431 12.74 7.06 19.32
CA GLY A 431 13.18 5.75 19.79
C GLY A 431 12.05 4.77 20.11
N THR A 432 10.79 5.16 19.90
CA THR A 432 9.61 4.28 20.09
C THR A 432 9.21 3.52 18.83
N TYR A 433 9.79 3.88 17.68
CA TYR A 433 9.59 3.25 16.37
C TYR A 433 10.84 2.49 15.92
N GLN A 434 10.67 1.44 15.13
CA GLN A 434 11.71 0.58 14.57
C GLN A 434 11.49 0.34 13.08
N GLY A 435 12.54 -0.07 12.38
CA GLY A 435 12.48 -0.39 10.96
C GLY A 435 12.06 -1.82 10.68
N ILE A 436 11.65 -2.04 9.43
CA ILE A 436 11.44 -3.36 8.83
C ILE A 436 12.48 -3.47 7.70
N ASP A 437 13.15 -4.61 7.57
CA ASP A 437 14.08 -4.81 6.45
C ASP A 437 13.35 -5.09 5.13
N ALA A 438 14.10 -5.36 4.05
CA ALA A 438 13.52 -5.58 2.72
C ALA A 438 12.76 -6.92 2.63
N GLU A 439 13.14 -7.89 3.44
CA GLU A 439 12.56 -9.23 3.54
C GLU A 439 11.33 -9.28 4.46
N GLY A 440 11.02 -8.18 5.17
CA GLY A 440 9.89 -8.08 6.08
C GLY A 440 10.21 -8.50 7.53
N GLN A 441 11.49 -8.60 7.91
CA GLN A 441 11.89 -8.94 9.27
C GLN A 441 12.00 -7.70 10.18
N TYR A 442 11.62 -7.91 11.43
CA TYR A 442 11.62 -6.89 12.48
C TYR A 442 12.94 -6.84 13.26
N GLY A 443 13.30 -5.66 13.74
CA GLY A 443 14.36 -5.48 14.75
C GLY A 443 15.79 -5.41 14.21
N ASN A 444 15.99 -5.49 12.89
CA ASN A 444 17.29 -5.30 12.26
C ASN A 444 17.69 -3.83 12.16
N ASP A 445 16.71 -2.93 11.97
CA ASP A 445 16.91 -1.50 11.85
C ASP A 445 16.39 -0.77 13.11
N PRO A 446 17.24 0.00 13.83
CA PRO A 446 16.84 0.66 15.07
C PRO A 446 15.90 1.86 14.86
N TYR A 447 15.73 2.31 13.62
CA TYR A 447 14.85 3.40 13.22
C TYR A 447 13.99 2.98 12.01
N PRO A 448 12.81 3.60 11.82
CA PRO A 448 12.01 3.46 10.61
C PRO A 448 12.82 3.55 9.31
N VAL A 449 12.42 2.82 8.28
CA VAL A 449 13.06 2.95 6.95
C VAL A 449 12.25 3.91 6.10
N LEU A 450 12.79 5.10 5.86
CA LEU A 450 12.21 6.11 4.97
C LEU A 450 13.14 6.33 3.77
N ASP A 451 12.68 5.99 2.57
CA ASP A 451 13.43 6.12 1.33
C ASP A 451 12.52 6.69 0.23
N GLY A 452 12.77 7.94 -0.15
CA GLY A 452 11.89 8.68 -1.05
C GLY A 452 12.14 10.17 -1.03
N THR A 453 11.27 10.93 -1.70
CA THR A 453 11.34 12.39 -1.79
C THR A 453 10.09 13.02 -1.17
N ILE A 454 10.29 14.02 -0.32
CA ILE A 454 9.23 14.91 0.15
C ILE A 454 9.51 16.31 -0.35
N ASN A 455 8.51 16.91 -1.00
CA ASN A 455 8.52 18.29 -1.44
C ASN A 455 7.65 19.10 -0.47
N LEU A 456 8.29 19.92 0.37
CA LEU A 456 7.59 20.87 1.24
C LEU A 456 7.48 22.19 0.51
N THR A 457 6.26 22.59 0.15
CA THR A 457 6.03 23.93 -0.41
C THR A 457 6.07 25.01 0.66
N THR A 458 6.05 24.63 1.94
CA THR A 458 6.26 25.50 3.11
C THR A 458 7.73 25.54 3.53
N GLY A 459 8.02 26.35 4.55
CA GLY A 459 9.32 26.27 5.21
C GLY A 459 9.45 25.08 6.17
N ALA A 460 10.66 24.92 6.69
CA ALA A 460 11.00 23.98 7.75
C ALA A 460 12.06 24.58 8.68
N TYR A 461 12.16 24.05 9.90
CA TYR A 461 13.22 24.43 10.84
C TYR A 461 14.50 23.62 10.57
N ARG A 462 15.65 24.30 10.56
CA ARG A 462 16.95 23.72 10.18
C ARG A 462 17.43 22.64 11.15
N ASP A 463 17.24 22.87 12.44
CA ASP A 463 17.61 21.93 13.51
C ASP A 463 16.82 20.61 13.41
N THR A 464 15.52 20.68 13.17
CA THR A 464 14.67 19.50 12.94
C THR A 464 15.11 18.75 11.69
N TYR A 465 15.51 19.45 10.63
CA TYR A 465 16.03 18.83 9.41
C TYR A 465 17.33 18.07 9.66
N ASP A 466 18.30 18.72 10.31
CA ASP A 466 19.60 18.11 10.58
C ASP A 466 19.46 16.87 11.47
N ALA A 467 18.57 16.91 12.48
CA ALA A 467 18.24 15.75 13.31
C ALA A 467 17.61 14.60 12.52
N LEU A 468 16.68 14.91 11.61
CA LEU A 468 16.01 13.91 10.79
C LEU A 468 16.98 13.22 9.80
N MET A 469 17.83 14.02 9.14
CA MET A 469 18.79 13.51 8.14
C MET A 469 19.92 12.68 8.74
N GLN A 470 20.21 12.84 10.04
CA GLN A 470 21.15 11.98 10.75
C GLN A 470 20.70 10.50 10.73
N HIS A 471 19.39 10.25 10.78
CA HIS A 471 18.81 8.91 10.85
C HIS A 471 18.33 8.40 9.48
N TYR A 472 17.97 9.29 8.56
CA TYR A 472 17.37 8.91 7.27
C TYR A 472 18.19 9.42 6.06
N PRO A 473 19.37 8.83 5.79
CA PRO A 473 20.27 9.31 4.71
C PRO A 473 19.70 9.12 3.29
N LYS A 474 18.65 8.30 3.13
CA LYS A 474 17.98 8.08 1.84
C LYS A 474 16.76 8.96 1.61
N LEU A 475 16.29 9.66 2.65
CA LEU A 475 15.18 10.61 2.55
C LEU A 475 15.68 11.91 1.92
N LYS A 476 15.08 12.31 0.80
CA LYS A 476 15.34 13.60 0.15
C LYS A 476 14.24 14.57 0.52
N LEU A 477 14.60 15.74 1.05
CA LEU A 477 13.67 16.80 1.37
C LEU A 477 13.95 18.02 0.51
N ASN A 478 12.99 18.40 -0.32
CA ASN A 478 13.00 19.64 -1.07
C ASN A 478 12.20 20.67 -0.27
N ILE A 479 12.90 21.60 0.38
CA ILE A 479 12.33 22.59 1.30
C ILE A 479 12.31 23.95 0.61
N ALA A 480 11.15 24.63 0.61
CA ALA A 480 11.01 25.92 -0.06
C ALA A 480 11.82 27.05 0.63
N LYS A 481 11.85 27.09 1.97
CA LYS A 481 12.55 28.10 2.77
C LYS A 481 12.86 27.63 4.19
N TRP A 482 13.78 28.31 4.87
CA TRP A 482 14.16 27.98 6.26
C TRP A 482 13.52 28.95 7.24
N TRP A 483 12.81 28.41 8.24
CA TRP A 483 12.20 29.19 9.32
C TRP A 483 13.17 29.40 10.49
N ILE A 484 12.97 30.49 11.21
CA ILE A 484 13.72 30.85 12.42
C ILE A 484 12.94 30.40 13.66
N ARG A 485 13.59 29.63 14.53
CA ARG A 485 13.02 29.24 15.83
C ARG A 485 13.18 30.40 16.82
N PHE A 486 12.06 30.82 17.41
CA PHE A 486 12.06 31.87 18.44
C PHE A 486 12.13 31.27 19.84
N GLU A 487 13.03 31.82 20.67
CA GLU A 487 13.06 31.54 22.11
C GLU A 487 11.93 32.27 22.87
N ASP A 488 11.49 33.41 22.34
CA ASP A 488 10.52 34.29 22.98
C ASP A 488 9.24 34.38 22.12
N PRO A 489 8.08 33.92 22.63
CA PRO A 489 6.83 33.92 21.87
C PRO A 489 6.28 35.32 21.59
N GLU A 490 6.57 36.32 22.44
CA GLU A 490 6.16 37.70 22.17
C GLU A 490 7.01 38.30 21.05
N VAL A 491 8.31 37.99 21.00
CA VAL A 491 9.17 38.40 19.90
C VAL A 491 8.72 37.75 18.59
N LYS A 492 8.36 36.46 18.59
CA LYS A 492 7.75 35.80 17.42
C LYS A 492 6.52 36.56 16.94
N ARG A 493 5.59 36.88 17.84
CA ARG A 493 4.36 37.62 17.52
C ARG A 493 4.66 38.98 16.84
N ILE A 494 5.58 39.77 17.40
CA ILE A 494 5.96 41.08 16.85
C ILE A 494 6.64 40.92 15.49
N CYS A 495 7.56 39.97 15.36
CA CYS A 495 8.29 39.77 14.11
C CYS A 495 7.37 39.30 12.99
N ILE A 496 6.43 38.39 13.25
CA ILE A 496 5.41 38.01 12.26
C ILE A 496 4.57 39.23 11.87
N GLU A 497 4.05 39.98 12.84
CA GLU A 497 3.21 41.16 12.57
C GLU A 497 3.88 42.22 11.69
N ASN A 498 5.21 42.31 11.71
CA ASN A 498 5.97 43.36 11.02
C ASN A 498 6.80 42.86 9.83
N TRP A 499 7.24 41.60 9.82
CA TRP A 499 8.28 41.08 8.91
C TRP A 499 7.86 39.84 8.12
N ASP A 500 6.77 39.14 8.48
CA ASP A 500 6.19 38.06 7.67
C ASP A 500 5.50 38.68 6.43
N LYS A 501 6.12 38.50 5.26
CA LYS A 501 5.69 39.12 4.01
C LYS A 501 4.75 38.22 3.22
N ASP A 502 4.91 36.91 3.34
CA ASP A 502 4.08 35.95 2.61
C ASP A 502 2.90 35.41 3.43
N GLY A 503 2.81 35.79 4.71
CA GLY A 503 1.67 35.52 5.58
C GLY A 503 1.58 34.05 5.99
N ASP A 504 2.69 33.32 5.98
CA ASP A 504 2.71 31.90 6.36
C ASP A 504 2.67 31.68 7.88
N GLY A 505 2.72 32.76 8.68
CA GLY A 505 2.65 32.72 10.14
C GLY A 505 3.97 32.32 10.80
N GLU A 506 5.05 32.23 10.03
CA GLU A 506 6.40 32.01 10.50
C GLU A 506 7.33 33.13 10.00
N LEU A 507 8.58 33.17 10.48
CA LEU A 507 9.59 34.10 9.94
C LEU A 507 10.69 33.29 9.26
N SER A 508 10.88 33.51 7.96
CA SER A 508 11.96 32.90 7.21
C SER A 508 13.29 33.66 7.35
N MET A 509 14.39 32.97 7.05
CA MET A 509 15.73 33.59 7.00
C MET A 509 15.81 34.73 5.99
N ASP A 510 15.13 34.61 4.84
CA ASP A 510 15.12 35.64 3.80
C ASP A 510 14.34 36.87 4.22
N GLU A 511 13.19 36.69 4.90
CA GLU A 511 12.41 37.79 5.46
C GLU A 511 13.18 38.53 6.55
N ALA A 512 13.80 37.80 7.48
CA ALA A 512 14.65 38.40 8.50
C ALA A 512 15.82 39.16 7.87
N ALA A 513 16.49 38.57 6.87
CA ALA A 513 17.61 39.21 6.17
C ALA A 513 17.18 40.47 5.40
N ALA A 514 15.92 40.59 5.00
CA ALA A 514 15.39 41.80 4.36
C ALA A 514 15.17 42.96 5.35
N VAL A 515 15.20 42.71 6.67
CA VAL A 515 15.04 43.73 7.70
C VAL A 515 16.29 44.59 7.80
N SER A 516 16.20 45.84 7.36
CA SER A 516 17.30 46.83 7.44
C SER A 516 17.19 47.80 8.62
N SER A 517 16.06 47.82 9.32
CA SER A 517 15.81 48.60 10.53
C SER A 517 14.68 47.97 11.35
N ILE A 518 14.80 48.00 12.68
CA ILE A 518 13.73 47.57 13.60
C ILE A 518 12.82 48.72 14.05
N GLY A 519 13.11 49.97 13.69
CA GLY A 519 12.33 51.14 14.09
C GLY A 519 12.06 51.17 15.61
N THR A 520 10.81 51.37 16.00
CA THR A 520 10.38 51.36 17.42
C THR A 520 9.47 50.19 17.75
N ILE A 521 9.47 49.10 16.96
CA ILE A 521 8.49 48.01 17.09
C ILE A 521 8.60 47.24 18.41
N PHE A 522 9.80 47.23 19.01
CA PHE A 522 10.03 46.61 20.31
C PHE A 522 9.86 47.59 21.48
N ALA A 523 9.92 48.90 21.23
CA ALA A 523 9.92 49.92 22.26
C ALA A 523 8.66 49.87 23.13
N GLY A 524 8.83 50.03 24.45
CA GLY A 524 7.76 49.94 25.44
C GLY A 524 7.27 48.53 25.75
N ASN A 525 7.79 47.49 25.08
CA ASN A 525 7.35 46.13 25.32
C ASN A 525 7.87 45.59 26.66
N ARG A 526 6.96 45.11 27.50
CA ARG A 526 7.27 44.60 28.85
C ARG A 526 7.22 43.08 28.96
N LYS A 527 7.12 42.37 27.83
CA LYS A 527 7.03 40.90 27.77
C LYS A 527 8.23 40.28 27.09
N ILE A 528 8.89 40.97 26.16
CA ILE A 528 10.10 40.48 25.50
C ILE A 528 11.24 40.25 26.52
N ARG A 529 11.92 39.12 26.38
CA ARG A 529 13.02 38.64 27.22
C ARG A 529 14.28 38.34 26.40
N SER A 530 14.15 37.86 25.16
CA SER A 530 15.28 37.52 24.28
C SER A 530 15.11 38.10 22.87
N LEU A 531 16.07 38.90 22.43
CA LEU A 531 16.16 39.41 21.06
C LEU A 531 17.25 38.69 20.25
N GLN A 532 17.31 37.36 20.36
CA GLN A 532 18.22 36.54 19.56
C GLN A 532 17.94 36.63 18.04
N VAL A 533 16.67 36.85 17.66
CA VAL A 533 16.23 36.94 16.25
C VAL A 533 17.00 38.00 15.44
N LEU A 534 17.50 39.05 16.10
CA LEU A 534 18.23 40.12 15.42
C LEU A 534 19.48 39.59 14.69
N SER A 535 20.08 38.50 15.15
CA SER A 535 21.22 37.81 14.52
C SER A 535 20.97 37.44 13.05
N PHE A 536 19.70 37.26 12.66
CA PHE A 536 19.29 36.91 11.30
C PHE A 536 18.92 38.14 10.45
N THR A 537 19.00 39.34 11.01
CA THR A 537 18.63 40.59 10.32
C THR A 537 19.84 41.29 9.70
N ASN A 538 19.57 42.26 8.82
CA ASN A 538 20.59 43.14 8.23
C ASN A 538 20.50 44.58 8.73
N ILE A 539 20.08 44.76 10.00
CA ILE A 539 20.03 46.09 10.61
C ILE A 539 21.42 46.72 10.68
N LYS A 540 21.51 48.00 10.35
CA LYS A 540 22.79 48.73 10.31
C LYS A 540 23.07 49.49 11.60
N ARG A 541 22.01 49.97 12.24
CA ARG A 541 22.08 50.84 13.42
C ARG A 541 21.21 50.30 14.53
N LEU A 542 21.69 50.39 15.76
CA LEU A 542 20.90 50.18 16.97
C LEU A 542 20.93 51.45 17.84
N GLY A 543 19.78 52.11 17.93
CA GLY A 543 19.55 53.34 18.67
C GLY A 543 18.80 53.14 19.98
N TYR A 544 18.93 54.11 20.89
CA TYR A 544 18.24 54.10 22.19
C TYR A 544 16.71 53.98 22.04
N GLU A 545 16.14 54.63 21.04
CA GLU A 545 14.71 54.61 20.75
C GLU A 545 14.19 53.23 20.35
N ASN A 546 15.03 52.34 19.82
CA ASN A 546 14.58 51.02 19.36
C ASN A 546 14.18 50.10 20.52
N LEU A 547 14.84 50.25 21.68
CA LEU A 547 14.67 49.40 22.86
C LEU A 547 14.24 50.17 24.11
N LYS A 548 13.87 51.44 23.95
CA LYS A 548 13.38 52.31 25.02
C LYS A 548 12.23 51.62 25.79
N GLU A 549 12.24 51.73 27.12
CA GLU A 549 11.19 51.16 27.99
C GLU A 549 10.98 49.63 27.92
N CYS A 550 11.91 48.85 27.34
CA CYS A 550 11.85 47.38 27.28
C CYS A 550 12.30 46.72 28.59
N TYR A 551 11.62 46.99 29.70
CA TYR A 551 12.13 46.67 31.04
C TYR A 551 12.33 45.18 31.34
N SER A 552 11.72 44.28 30.58
CA SER A 552 11.80 42.83 30.78
C SER A 552 12.85 42.15 29.92
N LEU A 553 13.53 42.89 29.03
CA LEU A 553 14.55 42.31 28.15
C LEU A 553 15.74 41.81 28.98
N GLU A 554 16.02 40.52 28.90
CA GLU A 554 17.09 39.86 29.64
C GLU A 554 18.32 39.61 28.75
N SER A 555 18.11 39.39 27.45
CA SER A 555 19.20 39.12 26.52
C SER A 555 18.98 39.70 25.13
N ILE A 556 20.08 40.10 24.48
CA ILE A 556 20.11 40.56 23.10
C ILE A 556 21.41 40.13 22.43
N THR A 557 21.29 39.71 21.17
CA THR A 557 22.43 39.48 20.28
C THR A 557 22.44 40.56 19.21
N ILE A 558 23.53 41.34 19.15
CA ILE A 558 23.71 42.39 18.17
C ILE A 558 24.26 41.76 16.89
N PRO A 559 23.54 41.86 15.75
CA PRO A 559 23.94 41.16 14.54
C PRO A 559 25.20 41.74 13.92
N LYS A 560 25.93 40.88 13.20
CA LYS A 560 27.16 41.23 12.47
C LYS A 560 27.00 42.39 11.48
N SER A 561 25.77 42.69 11.05
CA SER A 561 25.45 43.78 10.11
C SER A 561 25.51 45.17 10.73
N VAL A 562 25.41 45.28 12.06
CA VAL A 562 25.43 46.56 12.78
C VAL A 562 26.82 47.17 12.69
N ASP A 563 26.88 48.40 12.17
CA ASP A 563 28.10 49.21 12.10
C ASP A 563 28.03 50.45 13.00
N VAL A 564 26.83 50.83 13.46
CA VAL A 564 26.66 51.97 14.37
C VAL A 564 25.75 51.62 15.55
N ILE A 565 26.19 51.99 16.75
CA ILE A 565 25.39 51.95 17.97
C ILE A 565 25.40 53.34 18.60
N ASP A 566 24.24 53.77 19.09
CA ASP A 566 24.08 55.11 19.66
C ASP A 566 24.42 55.14 21.15
N TRP A 567 24.70 56.34 21.65
CA TRP A 567 24.92 56.53 23.07
C TRP A 567 23.73 56.03 23.88
N TYR A 568 24.03 55.37 25.00
CA TYR A 568 23.03 54.93 25.99
C TYR A 568 21.98 53.93 25.46
N VAL A 569 22.30 53.15 24.41
CA VAL A 569 21.37 52.17 23.81
C VAL A 569 20.77 51.18 24.82
N PHE A 570 21.56 50.74 25.82
CA PHE A 570 21.11 49.78 26.83
C PHE A 570 20.77 50.39 28.19
N GLY A 571 20.47 51.69 28.22
CA GLY A 571 20.11 52.38 29.44
C GLY A 571 20.38 53.85 29.31
N ASN A 572 19.32 54.67 29.33
CA ASN A 572 19.44 56.13 29.27
C ASN A 572 20.45 56.68 30.29
N ASN A 573 20.83 57.95 30.13
CA ASN A 573 21.74 58.63 31.06
C ASN A 573 21.25 58.70 32.52
N ARG A 574 20.02 58.24 32.83
CA ARG A 574 19.46 58.12 34.19
C ARG A 574 19.44 56.68 34.71
N GLY A 575 19.87 55.70 33.92
CA GLY A 575 19.91 54.29 34.28
C GLY A 575 18.54 53.63 34.50
N LYS A 576 17.46 54.18 33.94
CA LYS A 576 16.09 53.74 34.23
C LYS A 576 15.52 52.70 33.27
N ASP A 577 16.13 52.53 32.09
CA ASP A 577 15.64 51.65 31.03
C ASP A 577 16.47 50.37 30.96
N LEU A 578 15.86 49.28 30.48
CA LEU A 578 16.51 47.97 30.29
C LEU A 578 17.12 47.39 31.58
N THR A 579 16.44 47.59 32.71
CA THR A 579 16.93 47.21 34.05
C THR A 579 16.96 45.70 34.30
N ALA A 580 16.36 44.88 33.43
CA ALA A 580 16.45 43.41 33.51
C ALA A 580 17.59 42.82 32.65
N LEU A 581 18.33 43.64 31.89
CA LEU A 581 19.31 43.15 30.92
C LEU A 581 20.47 42.43 31.62
N LYS A 582 20.62 41.14 31.31
CA LYS A 582 21.64 40.27 31.87
C LYS A 582 22.77 40.03 30.88
N LYS A 583 22.43 39.77 29.62
CA LYS A 583 23.37 39.28 28.61
C LYS A 583 23.30 40.10 27.33
N VAL A 584 24.45 40.58 26.87
CA VAL A 584 24.60 41.19 25.55
C VAL A 584 25.74 40.49 24.82
N ILE A 585 25.45 39.96 23.63
CA ILE A 585 26.46 39.39 22.75
C ILE A 585 26.56 40.30 21.54
N VAL A 586 27.75 40.71 21.16
CA VAL A 586 27.99 41.40 19.89
C VAL A 586 28.63 40.41 18.92
N GLU A 587 27.97 40.13 17.80
CA GLU A 587 28.53 39.22 16.80
C GLU A 587 29.74 39.84 16.11
N LYS A 588 30.70 39.00 15.72
CA LYS A 588 31.84 39.42 14.92
C LYS A 588 31.37 39.94 13.56
N GLY A 589 31.45 41.25 13.37
CA GLY A 589 30.86 41.93 12.23
C GLY A 589 31.51 43.28 11.95
N LYS A 590 30.69 44.27 11.58
CA LYS A 590 31.17 45.60 11.17
C LYS A 590 31.48 46.54 12.33
N LEU A 591 30.84 46.34 13.48
CA LEU A 591 31.03 47.20 14.63
C LEU A 591 32.49 47.16 15.11
N SER A 592 33.11 48.34 15.19
CA SER A 592 34.48 48.53 15.66
C SER A 592 34.62 49.48 16.85
N TYR A 593 33.54 50.17 17.22
CA TYR A 593 33.52 51.16 18.29
C TYR A 593 32.34 50.92 19.24
N ILE A 594 32.61 50.96 20.54
CA ILE A 594 31.57 50.86 21.58
C ILE A 594 31.31 52.26 22.17
N PRO A 595 30.08 52.80 22.03
CA PRO A 595 29.76 54.16 22.45
C PRO A 595 29.54 54.27 23.96
N GLU A 596 29.63 55.49 24.49
CA GLU A 596 29.27 55.81 25.86
C GLU A 596 27.89 55.23 26.25
N GLY A 597 27.84 54.63 27.44
CA GLY A 597 26.61 54.13 28.02
C GLY A 597 26.15 52.76 27.51
N PHE A 598 26.93 52.10 26.65
CA PHE A 598 26.59 50.80 26.10
C PHE A 598 26.43 49.72 27.18
N ASP A 599 27.41 49.48 28.04
CA ASP A 599 27.37 48.35 28.99
C ASP A 599 26.91 48.72 30.42
N ASN A 600 26.31 49.91 30.58
CA ASN A 600 26.07 50.47 31.90
C ASN A 600 25.06 49.71 32.77
N ASN A 601 24.11 49.01 32.15
CA ASN A 601 23.01 48.30 32.84
C ASN A 601 23.08 46.77 32.65
N ILE A 602 24.10 46.26 31.96
CA ILE A 602 24.27 44.82 31.74
C ILE A 602 24.73 44.19 33.06
N LYS A 603 24.00 43.18 33.54
CA LYS A 603 24.25 42.59 34.86
C LYS A 603 25.26 41.44 34.85
N ASP A 604 25.11 40.50 33.94
CA ASP A 604 25.84 39.22 34.01
C ASP A 604 26.98 39.17 33.00
N VAL A 605 26.70 39.25 31.71
CA VAL A 605 27.71 39.04 30.65
C VAL A 605 27.58 40.07 29.53
N VAL A 606 28.71 40.68 29.15
CA VAL A 606 28.86 41.37 27.87
C VAL A 606 29.99 40.72 27.07
N ASP A 607 29.72 40.32 25.83
CA ASP A 607 30.70 39.68 24.93
C ASP A 607 30.99 40.56 23.72
N TYR A 608 32.22 41.08 23.67
CA TYR A 608 32.72 41.92 22.60
C TYR A 608 33.57 41.10 21.60
N PRO A 609 33.27 41.17 20.30
CA PRO A 609 33.95 40.40 19.28
C PRO A 609 35.33 40.98 18.99
N SER A 610 36.12 40.22 18.25
CA SER A 610 37.49 40.62 17.85
C SER A 610 37.56 41.84 16.93
N THR A 611 36.43 42.42 16.52
CA THR A 611 36.35 43.57 15.61
C THR A 611 36.36 44.91 16.35
N ILE A 612 36.18 44.92 17.67
CA ILE A 612 36.19 46.14 18.47
C ILE A 612 37.61 46.70 18.56
N SER A 613 37.83 47.90 18.03
CA SER A 613 39.12 48.60 18.08
C SER A 613 39.20 49.66 19.16
N SER A 614 38.06 50.18 19.61
CA SER A 614 38.02 51.27 20.57
C SER A 614 36.72 51.32 21.39
N PHE A 615 36.83 51.86 22.61
CA PHE A 615 35.74 52.12 23.53
C PHE A 615 35.67 53.61 23.86
N GLY A 616 34.45 54.15 23.84
CA GLY A 616 34.16 55.54 24.17
C GLY A 616 34.20 55.83 25.67
N TRP A 617 33.75 57.04 26.02
CA TRP A 617 33.75 57.54 27.39
C TRP A 617 33.08 56.57 28.37
N ALA A 618 33.79 56.28 29.47
CA ALA A 618 33.41 55.34 30.52
C ALA A 618 33.12 53.89 30.06
N GLN A 619 33.69 53.46 28.93
CA GLN A 619 33.55 52.11 28.39
C GLN A 619 34.91 51.40 28.23
N PRO A 620 35.00 50.07 28.42
CA PRO A 620 33.96 49.24 29.04
C PRO A 620 33.77 49.66 30.51
N SER A 621 32.53 49.68 30.99
CA SER A 621 32.23 50.12 32.36
C SER A 621 32.60 49.07 33.40
N LEU A 622 32.68 47.79 33.01
CA LEU A 622 32.87 46.65 33.91
C LEU A 622 31.79 46.53 35.00
N LYS A 623 30.57 47.00 34.73
CA LYS A 623 29.43 46.80 35.64
C LYS A 623 28.81 45.42 35.53
N ALA A 624 28.88 44.80 34.35
CA ALA A 624 28.58 43.38 34.18
C ALA A 624 29.54 42.54 35.02
N LYS A 625 29.07 41.42 35.58
CA LYS A 625 29.94 40.48 36.31
C LYS A 625 31.08 40.00 35.43
N VAL A 626 30.80 39.71 34.17
CA VAL A 626 31.73 39.17 33.18
C VAL A 626 31.76 40.05 31.94
N THR A 627 32.96 40.45 31.52
CA THR A 627 33.23 41.15 30.26
C THR A 627 34.17 40.32 29.42
N ILE A 628 33.72 39.80 28.28
CA ILE A 628 34.56 39.05 27.35
C ILE A 628 35.02 40.02 26.26
N VAL A 629 36.33 40.09 26.00
CA VAL A 629 36.90 40.93 24.95
C VAL A 629 37.75 40.04 24.05
N ARG A 630 37.23 39.68 22.88
CA ARG A 630 37.85 38.67 21.97
C ARG A 630 38.93 39.23 21.04
N THR A 631 39.36 40.46 21.25
CA THR A 631 40.35 41.14 20.39
C THR A 631 41.76 40.68 20.74
N THR A 632 42.62 40.48 19.75
CA THR A 632 44.01 40.06 19.96
C THR A 632 44.94 41.24 20.27
N THR A 633 44.49 42.47 20.03
CA THR A 633 45.20 43.70 20.41
C THR A 633 44.32 44.46 21.40
N PRO A 634 44.83 44.90 22.57
CA PRO A 634 44.05 45.67 23.54
C PRO A 634 43.42 46.92 22.89
N PRO A 635 42.08 47.03 22.85
CA PRO A 635 41.40 48.17 22.24
C PRO A 635 41.72 49.47 22.96
N THR A 636 41.69 50.60 22.25
CA THR A 636 41.86 51.91 22.91
C THR A 636 40.64 52.21 23.77
N VAL A 637 40.85 52.82 24.93
CA VAL A 637 39.76 53.21 25.84
C VAL A 637 39.85 54.69 26.17
N ASP A 638 38.72 55.36 26.30
CA ASP A 638 38.65 56.78 26.67
C ASP A 638 38.67 56.95 28.21
N LYS A 639 38.43 58.17 28.69
CA LYS A 639 38.41 58.52 30.11
C LYS A 639 37.30 57.77 30.86
N LEU A 640 37.54 57.54 32.16
CA LEU A 640 36.59 56.95 33.12
C LEU A 640 36.17 55.50 32.82
N SER A 641 36.88 54.80 31.95
CA SER A 641 36.70 53.35 31.77
C SER A 641 37.05 52.57 33.03
N PHE A 642 36.46 51.38 33.15
CA PHE A 642 36.73 50.39 34.20
C PHE A 642 36.22 50.73 35.61
N ASN A 643 35.19 51.57 35.73
CA ASN A 643 34.65 52.01 37.03
C ASN A 643 33.92 50.92 37.84
N GLY A 644 33.44 49.85 37.19
CA GLY A 644 32.75 48.73 37.83
C GLY A 644 33.73 47.66 38.37
N LYS A 645 33.17 46.59 38.94
CA LYS A 645 33.90 45.50 39.64
C LYS A 645 33.94 44.17 38.87
N GLY A 646 33.44 44.13 37.64
CA GLY A 646 33.45 42.95 36.80
C GLY A 646 34.84 42.42 36.48
N ILE A 647 34.90 41.14 36.11
CA ILE A 647 36.09 40.45 35.60
C ILE A 647 36.11 40.49 34.07
N ILE A 648 37.31 40.50 33.51
CA ILE A 648 37.56 40.56 32.07
C ILE A 648 38.17 39.24 31.63
N TYR A 649 37.63 38.65 30.57
CA TYR A 649 38.24 37.51 29.88
C TYR A 649 38.74 37.93 28.51
N VAL A 650 40.00 37.58 28.21
CA VAL A 650 40.67 37.88 26.93
C VAL A 650 41.30 36.61 26.36
N PRO A 651 41.57 36.51 25.04
CA PRO A 651 42.26 35.35 24.48
C PRO A 651 43.56 35.06 25.21
N ASP A 652 43.79 33.77 25.48
CA ASP A 652 44.88 33.28 26.35
C ASP A 652 46.26 33.76 25.89
N ASP A 653 46.48 33.84 24.58
CA ASP A 653 47.73 34.21 23.94
C ASP A 653 48.09 35.70 24.07
N VAL A 654 47.13 36.55 24.47
CA VAL A 654 47.32 38.01 24.54
C VAL A 654 47.13 38.57 25.94
N ILE A 655 46.99 37.72 26.95
CA ILE A 655 46.75 38.14 28.34
C ILE A 655 47.83 39.10 28.86
N ASP A 656 49.10 38.82 28.56
CA ASP A 656 50.22 39.67 28.98
C ASP A 656 50.19 41.02 28.26
N ALA A 657 49.79 41.06 26.98
CA ALA A 657 49.64 42.30 26.22
C ALA A 657 48.56 43.19 26.86
N TYR A 658 47.46 42.61 27.33
CA TYR A 658 46.42 43.34 28.07
C TYR A 658 46.92 43.87 29.41
N ARG A 659 47.53 43.02 30.24
CA ARG A 659 47.98 43.38 31.60
C ARG A 659 49.08 44.45 31.61
N HIS A 660 49.85 44.59 30.53
CA HIS A 660 50.92 45.58 30.43
C HIS A 660 50.60 46.78 29.53
N SER A 661 49.40 46.85 28.93
CA SER A 661 49.00 48.02 28.14
C SER A 661 48.67 49.23 29.01
N ASP A 662 48.92 50.44 28.50
CA ASP A 662 48.80 51.69 29.26
C ASP A 662 47.49 51.84 30.03
N SER A 663 46.36 51.53 29.39
CA SER A 663 45.05 51.72 30.03
C SER A 663 44.53 50.47 30.73
N TRP A 664 44.70 49.27 30.16
CA TRP A 664 44.15 48.03 30.72
C TRP A 664 44.96 47.51 31.92
N SER A 665 46.23 47.92 32.05
CA SER A 665 47.05 47.61 33.24
C SER A 665 46.43 48.12 34.55
N ARG A 666 45.57 49.15 34.49
CA ARG A 666 44.78 49.67 35.63
C ARG A 666 43.86 48.62 36.28
N VAL A 667 43.57 47.54 35.56
CA VAL A 667 42.69 46.45 36.00
C VAL A 667 43.30 45.07 35.77
N ALA A 668 44.63 44.99 35.72
CA ALA A 668 45.36 43.74 35.42
C ALA A 668 45.00 42.58 36.37
N ASP A 669 44.66 42.89 37.64
CA ASP A 669 44.21 41.95 38.67
C ASP A 669 42.83 41.33 38.39
N ARG A 670 42.10 41.86 37.42
CA ARG A 670 40.77 41.41 36.99
C ARG A 670 40.73 40.84 35.58
N ILE A 671 41.89 40.66 34.94
CA ILE A 671 42.00 40.10 33.59
C ILE A 671 42.43 38.62 33.69
N TYR A 672 41.60 37.73 33.13
CA TYR A 672 41.75 36.28 33.14
C TYR A 672 41.78 35.72 31.70
N PRO A 673 42.40 34.56 31.47
CA PRO A 673 42.40 33.91 30.16
C PRO A 673 41.02 33.36 29.82
N LEU A 674 40.60 33.48 28.55
CA LEU A 674 39.28 33.08 28.09
C LEU A 674 38.99 31.60 28.30
N SER A 675 40.01 30.73 28.33
CA SER A 675 39.86 29.32 28.67
C SER A 675 39.36 29.05 30.10
N GLU A 676 39.54 30.00 31.03
CA GLU A 676 39.01 29.90 32.41
C GLU A 676 37.55 30.34 32.50
N TYR A 677 36.96 30.87 31.42
CA TYR A 677 35.54 31.21 31.41
C TYR A 677 34.67 29.94 31.27
N HIS A 678 33.76 29.77 32.22
CA HIS A 678 32.74 28.73 32.19
C HIS A 678 31.35 29.41 32.16
N PRO A 679 30.53 29.16 31.10
CA PRO A 679 29.26 29.84 30.87
C PRO A 679 28.23 29.75 31.99
#